data_AF-A0A9D8II31-F1
#
_entry.id   AF-A0A9D8II31-F1
#
_cell.length_a   1.000
_cell.length_b   1.000
_cell.length_c   1.000
_cell.angle_alpha   90.00
_cell.angle_beta   90.00
_cell.angle_gamma   90.00
#
_symmetry.space_group_name_H-M   'P 1'
#
loop_
_entity.id
_entity.type
_entity.pdbx_description
1 polymer ?
#
loop_
_entity_poly.entity_id
_entity_poly.type
_entity_poly.pdbx_seq_one_letter_code
_entity_poly.pdbx_strand_id
1 'polypeptide(L)'
;MRLIRTLTLVATIVCSATLVVAQQGKGKKKKEEPFVGGREITATPAEKLKVKPGFVAELLYSVPKDKQGSWVNLCVDPKGRLIVSDQYGSLYRVTPGQGAADTKVEPVPAKIGEAQGLLWAFDGLYVVVNRGKEYPSGLYKVTDSNNDDVLDKVELLHPITGGAGEHGPHAVLLTPDGKSLVVVCGNQTKMMEYDSTRVPPHWGEDHLLPRMPDGRGFMAGVLGPGGTIYKVSPDGKNWEVLCTGFRNQFDAAFNKLGDLFTYDADMEWDVNTPWYRPTRVCQVLSGVDYGWRNGAGKWPAHYPDSMGAVVNVGPGSPTGVCFGHGTRFPAKYQDALFICDWSYGKLYATHLKADGASYTGELEEFVSGSPLALTDVIVHPAEGCLYFTVGGRRTQSGLYRVRYIGNEPTGPSPAMASGEPRETRLALEKFHGVKDPAAIGAAWGKLGSADRAIRSAARIALEHQDAASWKDKALAETDTDKALGALLALARVSATDPAHLKPGAPEPDGGMKQAILKALDRLQSKWDSLTERQQADLLRVYAIVFVRMGGPEDAARAALASAFESRFPSGRKLVDGDLAQLLVFLQGPNAAKRVVPLLASAPTQEEQMDLAKSLRMLKAGWTPELRDAQVEWLVKARGYRGGNSFGGFLDNIQRDTVATFTDAEKAKYAAKLEKRDVAAIPAAPPRPLVKKYLMADLDGKLAQGLAGGRNFERGRVLFGQTTCFSCHRYGNEGGAQGPDLTGVAGRFSPRDLLESILDPSKTVSDQYQAVVIETDDGKLTTGRIVNLNGDNMMVMTNMLEPNSLTPINRRKIESVHPAKNSMMPAGLIDSLKEDEVMDLLAYLLSRGDAKSPMFR
;
A
#
# COMPACT_ATOMS: atom_id res chain seq x y z
N MET A 1 30.91 41.32 -64.14
CA MET A 1 32.01 40.33 -64.34
C MET A 1 32.52 39.92 -62.98
N ARG A 2 32.68 38.67 -62.56
CA ARG A 2 32.36 37.29 -63.00
C ARG A 2 32.56 36.48 -61.70
N LEU A 3 31.49 35.90 -61.15
CA LEU A 3 31.21 34.45 -61.16
C LEU A 3 32.26 33.56 -60.46
N ILE A 4 31.72 32.67 -59.60
CA ILE A 4 32.29 31.41 -59.08
C ILE A 4 32.91 31.48 -57.68
N ARG A 5 32.12 31.09 -56.68
CA ARG A 5 32.49 30.09 -55.66
C ARG A 5 31.23 29.51 -55.03
N THR A 6 30.81 28.37 -55.58
CA THR A 6 29.78 27.49 -55.03
C THR A 6 30.51 26.32 -54.38
N LEU A 7 30.43 26.23 -53.06
CA LEU A 7 30.69 25.01 -52.29
C LEU A 7 29.73 25.06 -51.11
N THR A 8 28.78 24.12 -51.08
CA THR A 8 28.27 23.36 -49.92
C THR A 8 26.81 22.95 -50.19
N LEU A 9 26.60 21.79 -50.81
CA LEU A 9 25.33 21.04 -50.75
C LEU A 9 25.60 19.61 -51.24
N VAL A 10 25.51 18.61 -50.35
CA VAL A 10 24.76 17.35 -50.51
C VAL A 10 24.86 16.62 -49.17
N ALA A 11 23.78 16.66 -48.38
CA ALA A 11 23.44 15.63 -47.39
C ALA A 11 21.97 15.85 -47.00
N THR A 12 21.07 15.16 -47.69
CA THR A 12 19.64 15.13 -47.39
C THR A 12 19.24 13.69 -47.14
N ILE A 13 18.33 13.52 -46.16
CA ILE A 13 17.55 12.34 -45.78
C ILE A 13 18.23 11.43 -44.73
N VAL A 14 17.89 11.64 -43.44
CA VAL A 14 17.33 10.66 -42.49
C VAL A 14 16.95 11.39 -41.17
N CYS A 15 15.85 10.96 -40.55
CA CYS A 15 15.33 11.30 -39.20
C CYS A 15 14.43 12.53 -39.04
N SER A 16 13.15 12.37 -39.41
CA SER A 16 12.03 13.09 -38.83
C SER A 16 11.21 12.15 -37.94
N ALA A 17 11.31 12.29 -36.62
CA ALA A 17 10.35 11.80 -35.63
C ALA A 17 10.53 12.61 -34.34
N THR A 18 10.19 13.89 -34.43
CA THR A 18 10.27 14.86 -33.35
C THR A 18 9.14 14.63 -32.35
N LEU A 19 9.49 14.67 -31.06
CA LEU A 19 8.59 14.64 -29.92
C LEU A 19 7.40 15.60 -30.10
N VAL A 20 6.18 15.08 -30.04
CA VAL A 20 5.01 15.86 -29.68
C VAL A 20 5.03 16.03 -28.16
N VAL A 21 5.78 17.02 -27.71
CA VAL A 21 5.58 17.61 -26.37
C VAL A 21 4.23 18.30 -26.43
N ALA A 22 3.23 17.71 -25.75
CA ALA A 22 1.96 18.37 -25.53
C ALA A 22 2.22 19.71 -24.83
N GLN A 23 2.03 20.81 -25.57
CA GLN A 23 1.97 22.15 -25.03
C GLN A 23 0.81 22.22 -24.04
N GLN A 24 1.10 21.97 -22.76
CA GLN A 24 0.32 22.57 -21.70
C GLN A 24 0.45 24.08 -21.88
N GLY A 25 -0.65 24.74 -22.21
CA GLY A 25 -0.71 26.19 -22.24
C GLY A 25 -0.09 26.76 -20.97
N LYS A 26 0.91 27.62 -21.13
CA LYS A 26 1.44 28.47 -20.06
C LYS A 26 0.33 29.44 -19.63
N GLY A 27 -0.65 28.95 -18.89
CA GLY A 27 -1.44 29.78 -18.01
C GLY A 27 -0.45 30.41 -17.02
N LYS A 28 -0.30 31.73 -17.06
CA LYS A 28 0.41 32.47 -16.00
C LYS A 28 -0.10 31.92 -14.66
N LYS A 29 0.77 31.31 -13.84
CA LYS A 29 0.48 31.13 -12.42
C LYS A 29 0.15 32.52 -11.90
N LYS A 30 -1.13 32.83 -11.69
CA LYS A 30 -1.51 33.97 -10.87
C LYS A 30 -0.78 33.74 -9.54
N LYS A 31 0.13 34.64 -9.18
CA LYS A 31 0.48 34.80 -7.76
C LYS A 31 -0.86 35.04 -7.08
N GLU A 32 -1.30 34.11 -6.24
CA GLU A 32 -2.39 34.38 -5.32
C GLU A 32 -1.92 35.59 -4.51
N GLU A 33 -2.60 36.73 -4.69
CA GLU A 33 -2.44 37.85 -3.78
C GLU A 33 -2.88 37.37 -2.40
N PRO A 34 -2.14 37.68 -1.32
CA PRO A 34 -2.54 37.31 0.02
C PRO A 34 -3.91 37.95 0.30
N PHE A 35 -4.92 37.11 0.53
CA PHE A 35 -6.25 37.57 0.88
C PHE A 35 -6.21 38.20 2.28
N VAL A 36 -6.30 39.53 2.34
CA VAL A 36 -6.40 40.30 3.60
C VAL A 36 -7.88 40.45 3.92
N GLY A 37 -8.44 39.55 4.73
CA GLY A 37 -9.83 39.69 5.23
C GLY A 37 -10.67 38.43 5.36
N GLY A 38 -10.14 37.32 5.89
CA GLY A 38 -10.92 36.11 6.23
C GLY A 38 -10.66 35.65 7.67
N ARG A 39 -11.47 34.73 8.21
CA ARG A 39 -11.25 34.19 9.57
C ARG A 39 -9.83 33.64 9.69
N GLU A 40 -9.18 33.93 10.81
CA GLU A 40 -7.90 33.32 11.14
C GLU A 40 -8.10 31.81 11.32
N ILE A 41 -7.35 31.00 10.58
CA ILE A 41 -7.44 29.54 10.71
C ILE A 41 -6.60 29.15 11.92
N THR A 42 -7.26 28.70 12.99
CA THR A 42 -6.60 28.12 14.15
C THR A 42 -6.65 26.59 14.10
N ALA A 43 -5.83 25.94 14.93
CA ALA A 43 -5.89 24.50 15.11
C ALA A 43 -7.30 24.07 15.54
N THR A 44 -7.73 22.89 15.10
CA THR A 44 -9.04 22.32 15.46
C THR A 44 -9.22 22.31 16.98
N PRO A 45 -10.24 23.00 17.54
CA PRO A 45 -10.46 22.97 18.98
C PRO A 45 -10.67 21.55 19.50
N ALA A 46 -10.14 21.24 20.70
CA ALA A 46 -10.12 19.87 21.22
C ALA A 46 -11.53 19.32 21.49
N GLU A 47 -12.48 20.19 21.83
CA GLU A 47 -13.90 19.87 22.02
C GLU A 47 -14.61 19.42 20.74
N LYS A 48 -14.02 19.66 19.56
CA LYS A 48 -14.53 19.17 18.26
C LYS A 48 -13.97 17.81 17.88
N LEU A 49 -13.04 17.26 18.67
CA LEU A 49 -12.46 15.95 18.42
C LEU A 49 -13.34 14.87 19.01
N LYS A 50 -13.49 13.77 18.26
CA LYS A 50 -14.03 12.53 18.82
C LYS A 50 -12.86 11.80 19.46
N VAL A 51 -12.98 11.54 20.74
CA VAL A 51 -11.95 10.88 21.55
C VAL A 51 -12.58 9.65 22.21
N LYS A 52 -11.80 8.59 22.37
CA LYS A 52 -12.26 7.36 23.02
C LYS A 52 -12.87 7.65 24.41
N PRO A 53 -13.99 7.01 24.80
CA PRO A 53 -14.53 7.15 26.15
C PRO A 53 -13.49 6.90 27.25
N GLY A 54 -13.52 7.73 28.29
CA GLY A 54 -12.52 7.71 29.37
C GLY A 54 -11.26 8.53 29.08
N PHE A 55 -11.12 9.09 27.88
CA PHE A 55 -10.00 9.96 27.51
C PHE A 55 -10.47 11.38 27.19
N VAL A 56 -9.58 12.35 27.38
CA VAL A 56 -9.77 13.75 27.02
C VAL A 56 -8.58 14.22 26.17
N ALA A 57 -8.87 14.96 25.11
CA ALA A 57 -7.86 15.68 24.34
C ALA A 57 -7.85 17.17 24.71
N GLU A 58 -6.68 17.78 24.69
CA GLU A 58 -6.45 19.19 25.03
C GLU A 58 -5.59 19.83 23.95
N LEU A 59 -6.01 20.99 23.43
CA LEU A 59 -5.20 21.79 22.53
C LEU A 59 -4.23 22.64 23.38
N LEU A 60 -2.94 22.38 23.25
CA LEU A 60 -1.89 23.11 23.97
C LEU A 60 -1.32 24.27 23.18
N TYR A 61 -1.34 24.20 21.85
CA TYR A 61 -0.81 25.28 21.04
C TYR A 61 -1.43 25.28 19.65
N SER A 62 -1.97 26.42 19.23
CA SER A 62 -2.32 26.67 17.84
C SER A 62 -1.15 27.42 17.20
N VAL A 63 -0.43 26.74 16.29
CA VAL A 63 0.83 27.26 15.74
C VAL A 63 0.57 28.52 14.92
N PRO A 64 1.24 29.66 15.19
CA PRO A 64 1.19 30.84 14.34
C PRO A 64 1.84 30.54 12.99
N LYS A 65 1.04 30.06 12.03
CA LYS A 65 1.50 29.50 10.76
C LYS A 65 2.46 30.42 10.00
N ASP A 66 2.21 31.73 10.04
CA ASP A 66 3.00 32.72 9.30
C ASP A 66 4.40 32.96 9.91
N LYS A 67 4.60 32.54 11.17
CA LYS A 67 5.86 32.68 11.91
C LYS A 67 6.58 31.36 12.12
N GLN A 68 5.83 30.29 12.36
CA GLN A 68 6.35 28.99 12.80
C GLN A 68 6.02 27.84 11.85
N GLY A 69 5.37 28.14 10.73
CA GLY A 69 5.11 27.19 9.65
C GLY A 69 4.10 26.11 10.03
N SER A 70 4.36 24.89 9.54
CA SER A 70 3.47 23.74 9.65
C SER A 70 4.23 22.53 10.16
N TRP A 71 3.97 22.17 11.42
CA TRP A 71 4.75 21.18 12.14
C TRP A 71 4.46 19.75 11.68
N VAL A 72 5.52 18.96 11.52
CA VAL A 72 5.47 17.60 10.96
C VAL A 72 6.10 16.51 11.81
N ASN A 73 6.85 16.86 12.85
CA ASN A 73 7.48 15.89 13.73
C ASN A 73 7.64 16.48 15.15
N LEU A 74 7.64 15.63 16.18
CA LEU A 74 8.01 15.99 17.54
C LEU A 74 8.78 14.88 18.29
N CYS A 75 9.63 15.26 19.24
CA CYS A 75 10.23 14.35 20.21
C CYS A 75 10.36 15.00 21.59
N VAL A 76 10.66 14.21 22.63
CA VAL A 76 10.86 14.69 24.02
C VAL A 76 12.35 14.84 24.31
N ASP A 77 12.73 15.95 24.97
CA ASP A 77 14.08 16.15 25.50
C ASP A 77 14.23 15.64 26.96
N PRO A 78 15.45 15.55 27.52
CA PRO A 78 15.69 15.00 28.85
C PRO A 78 15.04 15.80 30.00
N LYS A 79 14.64 17.05 29.75
CA LYS A 79 13.98 17.90 30.73
C LYS A 79 12.45 17.80 30.64
N GLY A 80 11.91 16.93 29.78
CA GLY A 80 10.47 16.81 29.57
C GLY A 80 9.88 17.97 28.76
N ARG A 81 10.69 18.64 27.95
CA ARG A 81 10.20 19.59 26.93
C ARG A 81 10.10 18.85 25.60
N LEU A 82 9.36 19.42 24.66
CA LEU A 82 9.25 18.88 23.31
C LEU A 82 10.16 19.66 22.36
N ILE A 83 10.72 18.98 21.38
CA ILE A 83 11.28 19.60 20.18
C ILE A 83 10.36 19.28 19.02
N VAL A 84 9.96 20.29 18.26
CA VAL A 84 9.06 20.17 17.10
C VAL A 84 9.72 20.74 15.84
N SER A 85 9.33 20.23 14.68
CA SER A 85 9.89 20.64 13.39
C SER A 85 8.83 21.21 12.45
N ASP A 86 9.08 22.40 11.89
CA ASP A 86 8.37 22.89 10.70
C ASP A 86 8.82 22.17 9.43
N GLN A 87 7.87 21.73 8.59
CA GLN A 87 8.15 21.00 7.36
C GLN A 87 9.12 21.73 6.40
N TYR A 88 9.11 23.07 6.42
CA TYR A 88 9.90 23.91 5.50
C TYR A 88 10.79 24.92 6.23
N GLY A 89 10.97 24.78 7.54
CA GLY A 89 11.59 25.80 8.36
C GLY A 89 12.35 25.21 9.54
N SER A 90 12.50 26.01 10.59
CA SER A 90 13.34 25.73 11.75
C SER A 90 12.69 24.78 12.77
N LEU A 91 13.50 24.38 13.76
CA LEU A 91 13.04 23.66 14.93
C LEU A 91 12.58 24.63 16.03
N TYR A 92 11.63 24.17 16.85
CA TYR A 92 11.15 24.90 18.02
C TYR A 92 11.16 23.99 19.24
N ARG A 93 11.41 24.59 20.41
CA ARG A 93 11.28 23.95 21.72
C ARG A 93 9.95 24.36 22.33
N VAL A 94 9.20 23.39 22.83
CA VAL A 94 7.93 23.61 23.50
C VAL A 94 8.06 23.15 24.95
N THR A 95 7.73 24.01 25.90
CA THR A 95 7.52 23.62 27.30
C THR A 95 6.01 23.49 27.52
N PRO A 96 5.46 22.27 27.59
CA PRO A 96 4.02 22.07 27.76
C PRO A 96 3.54 22.69 29.08
N GLY A 97 2.42 23.42 29.02
CA GLY A 97 1.73 23.94 30.19
C GLY A 97 0.62 23.00 30.67
N GLN A 98 -0.17 23.48 31.64
CA GLN A 98 -1.46 22.89 31.99
C GLN A 98 -2.48 23.07 30.86
N GLY A 99 -2.35 24.11 30.05
CA GLY A 99 -3.16 24.34 28.86
C GLY A 99 -2.46 25.26 27.85
N ALA A 100 -3.25 25.90 26.98
CA ALA A 100 -2.69 26.76 25.93
C ALA A 100 -2.07 28.07 26.44
N ALA A 101 -2.58 28.61 27.55
CA ALA A 101 -2.15 29.91 28.06
C ALA A 101 -0.74 29.92 28.66
N ASP A 102 -0.28 28.78 29.17
CA ASP A 102 1.00 28.61 29.85
C ASP A 102 1.99 27.70 29.09
N THR A 103 1.57 27.15 27.95
CA THR A 103 2.48 26.46 27.01
C THR A 103 3.40 27.48 26.34
N LYS A 104 4.72 27.28 26.49
CA LYS A 104 5.74 28.19 25.92
C LYS A 104 6.38 27.56 24.70
N VAL A 105 6.59 28.37 23.66
CA VAL A 105 7.25 27.95 22.41
C VAL A 105 8.37 28.92 22.07
N GLU A 106 9.56 28.38 21.88
CA GLU A 106 10.79 29.13 21.68
C GLU A 106 11.54 28.56 20.46
N PRO A 107 12.15 29.40 19.58
CA PRO A 107 12.94 28.88 18.47
C PRO A 107 14.19 28.17 19.00
N VAL A 108 14.58 27.08 18.33
CA VAL A 108 15.88 26.44 18.56
C VAL A 108 16.93 27.16 17.70
N PRO A 109 18.00 27.73 18.27
CA PRO A 109 18.97 28.53 17.51
C PRO A 109 19.83 27.75 16.50
N ALA A 110 19.96 26.43 16.67
CA ALA A 110 20.68 25.56 15.75
C ALA A 110 20.23 25.78 14.29
N LYS A 111 21.20 25.98 13.39
CA LYS A 111 20.96 26.19 11.96
C LYS A 111 20.66 24.86 11.26
N ILE A 112 19.47 24.33 11.51
CA ILE A 112 18.95 23.09 10.95
C ILE A 112 17.42 23.17 10.89
N GLY A 113 16.83 22.47 9.92
CA GLY A 113 15.40 22.51 9.65
C GLY A 113 14.99 21.45 8.63
N GLU A 114 13.77 21.56 8.10
CA GLU A 114 13.19 20.58 7.16
C GLU A 114 13.21 19.12 7.69
N ALA A 115 13.19 18.99 9.03
CA ALA A 115 13.33 17.72 9.71
C ALA A 115 12.01 16.95 9.67
N GLN A 116 12.08 15.69 9.25
CA GLN A 116 10.95 14.77 9.28
C GLN A 116 11.10 13.67 10.32
N GLY A 117 12.30 13.56 10.92
CA GLY A 117 12.57 12.66 12.03
C GLY A 117 13.36 13.38 13.10
N LEU A 118 12.89 13.30 14.34
CA LEU A 118 13.57 13.82 15.51
C LEU A 118 13.68 12.74 16.58
N LEU A 119 14.83 12.65 17.21
CA LEU A 119 15.04 11.78 18.36
C LEU A 119 16.06 12.42 19.30
N TRP A 120 15.68 12.62 20.56
CA TRP A 120 16.67 12.83 21.59
C TRP A 120 17.23 11.49 22.07
N ALA A 121 18.54 11.30 21.94
CA ALA A 121 19.22 10.09 22.42
C ALA A 121 20.68 10.36 22.74
N PHE A 122 21.28 9.49 23.55
CA PHE A 122 22.68 9.64 23.98
C PHE A 122 22.92 11.02 24.62
N ASP A 123 23.68 11.87 23.96
CA ASP A 123 24.12 13.20 24.37
C ASP A 123 23.59 14.32 23.43
N GLY A 124 22.62 14.05 22.55
CA GLY A 124 22.12 15.08 21.64
C GLY A 124 20.81 14.76 20.91
N LEU A 125 20.41 15.71 20.07
CA LEU A 125 19.24 15.61 19.20
C LEU A 125 19.66 15.08 17.82
N TYR A 126 19.18 13.91 17.45
CA TYR A 126 19.31 13.36 16.11
C TYR A 126 18.20 13.89 15.22
N VAL A 127 18.58 14.32 14.01
CA VAL A 127 17.69 14.97 13.06
C VAL A 127 17.82 14.32 11.69
N VAL A 128 16.70 13.84 11.14
CA VAL A 128 16.63 13.34 9.75
C VAL A 128 16.03 14.41 8.87
N VAL A 129 16.84 14.92 7.94
CA VAL A 129 16.45 15.95 6.97
C VAL A 129 16.05 15.27 5.65
N ASN A 130 14.82 15.52 5.20
CA ASN A 130 14.29 14.93 3.97
C ASN A 130 14.53 15.81 2.72
N ARG A 131 14.00 17.05 2.73
CA ARG A 131 13.83 17.83 1.48
C ARG A 131 15.13 18.24 0.80
N GLY A 132 16.22 18.41 1.54
CA GLY A 132 17.51 18.70 0.94
C GLY A 132 17.64 20.13 0.38
N LYS A 133 16.71 21.06 0.67
CA LYS A 133 16.62 22.34 -0.06
C LYS A 133 17.49 23.41 0.58
N GLU A 134 17.34 23.62 1.88
CA GLU A 134 18.20 24.54 2.65
C GLU A 134 19.37 23.79 3.31
N TYR A 135 19.08 22.59 3.80
CA TYR A 135 20.04 21.69 4.43
C TYR A 135 20.14 20.42 3.56
N PRO A 136 21.33 19.86 3.30
CA PRO A 136 21.46 18.58 2.60
C PRO A 136 20.61 17.49 3.26
N SER A 137 19.97 16.61 2.49
CA SER A 137 19.27 15.47 3.06
C SER A 137 20.27 14.54 3.75
N GLY A 138 19.94 14.07 4.96
CA GLY A 138 20.87 13.30 5.76
C GLY A 138 20.46 13.10 7.22
N LEU A 139 21.26 12.30 7.92
CA LEU A 139 21.23 12.15 9.37
C LEU A 139 22.21 13.14 10.00
N TYR A 140 21.70 13.95 10.92
CA TYR A 140 22.46 14.96 11.65
C TYR A 140 22.41 14.69 13.15
N LYS A 141 23.38 15.24 13.87
CA LYS A 141 23.37 15.38 15.33
C LYS A 141 23.49 16.85 15.69
N VAL A 142 22.64 17.28 16.62
CA VAL A 142 22.62 18.63 17.17
C VAL A 142 22.94 18.55 18.65
N THR A 143 23.90 19.35 19.09
CA THR A 143 24.39 19.36 20.48
C THR A 143 24.42 20.79 21.01
N ASP A 144 24.46 20.89 22.34
CA ASP A 144 24.72 22.11 23.08
C ASP A 144 26.24 22.18 23.32
N SER A 145 26.90 23.17 22.69
CA SER A 145 28.36 23.25 22.66
C SER A 145 29.00 23.77 23.96
N ASN A 146 28.23 24.46 24.81
CA ASN A 146 28.72 25.15 26.00
C ASN A 146 27.95 24.73 27.29
N ASN A 147 27.01 23.80 27.17
CA ASN A 147 26.17 23.26 28.24
C ASN A 147 25.28 24.34 28.91
N ASP A 148 24.80 25.31 28.14
CA ASP A 148 23.88 26.38 28.57
C ASP A 148 22.39 26.05 28.33
N ASP A 149 22.09 24.82 27.93
CA ASP A 149 20.78 24.30 27.53
C ASP A 149 20.26 24.84 26.19
N VAL A 150 21.14 25.37 25.33
CA VAL A 150 20.81 25.83 23.98
C VAL A 150 21.48 24.94 22.94
N LEU A 151 20.68 24.34 22.07
CA LEU A 151 21.20 23.59 20.92
C LEU A 151 21.75 24.58 19.87
N ASP A 152 23.04 24.47 19.57
CA ASP A 152 23.76 25.43 18.71
C ASP A 152 24.72 24.77 17.70
N LYS A 153 25.24 23.58 17.99
CA LYS A 153 26.20 22.86 17.13
C LYS A 153 25.51 21.79 16.31
N VAL A 154 25.53 21.95 14.98
CA VAL A 154 24.96 21.03 13.99
C VAL A 154 26.07 20.27 13.29
N GLU A 155 25.99 18.95 13.27
CA GLU A 155 26.93 18.04 12.61
C GLU A 155 26.19 17.09 11.67
N LEU A 156 26.58 17.07 10.39
CA LEU A 156 26.10 16.06 9.44
C LEU A 156 26.86 14.77 9.71
N LEU A 157 26.15 13.73 10.15
CA LEU A 157 26.74 12.42 10.39
C LEU A 157 26.83 11.61 9.09
N HIS A 158 25.75 11.61 8.29
CA HIS A 158 25.72 10.85 7.05
C HIS A 158 24.75 11.48 6.02
N PRO A 159 25.18 11.75 4.77
CA PRO A 159 24.27 12.22 3.72
C PRO A 159 23.30 11.11 3.30
N ILE A 160 22.06 11.46 2.98
CA ILE A 160 21.08 10.53 2.41
C ILE A 160 20.69 11.04 1.03
N THR A 161 20.76 10.18 0.02
CA THR A 161 20.57 10.58 -1.38
C THR A 161 19.29 10.01 -1.99
N GLY A 162 18.75 10.71 -2.98
CA GLY A 162 17.38 10.47 -3.43
C GLY A 162 16.37 11.03 -2.44
N GLY A 163 15.08 10.89 -2.72
CA GLY A 163 14.05 11.12 -1.72
C GLY A 163 13.57 12.56 -1.52
N ALA A 164 14.06 13.57 -2.25
CA ALA A 164 13.56 14.94 -2.13
C ALA A 164 12.06 15.02 -2.46
N GLY A 165 11.20 14.94 -1.43
CA GLY A 165 9.76 14.78 -1.62
C GLY A 165 9.06 14.11 -0.44
N GLU A 166 7.90 13.50 -0.70
CA GLU A 166 7.06 12.87 0.33
C GLU A 166 7.47 11.44 0.70
N HIS A 167 8.41 10.84 -0.04
CA HIS A 167 8.84 9.44 0.09
C HIS A 167 10.34 9.32 0.39
N GLY A 168 10.87 10.28 1.15
CA GLY A 168 12.29 10.41 1.47
C GLY A 168 12.66 9.70 2.78
N PRO A 169 13.78 10.09 3.41
CA PRO A 169 14.10 9.66 4.76
C PRO A 169 13.20 10.38 5.77
N HIS A 170 12.60 9.62 6.68
CA HIS A 170 11.54 10.12 7.55
C HIS A 170 11.91 9.99 9.02
N ALA A 171 11.98 8.79 9.58
CA ALA A 171 12.12 8.63 11.03
C ALA A 171 13.54 8.23 11.49
N VAL A 172 13.84 8.56 12.75
CA VAL A 172 15.01 8.06 13.50
C VAL A 172 14.57 7.61 14.88
N LEU A 173 15.01 6.43 15.32
CA LEU A 173 14.59 5.80 16.57
C LEU A 173 15.77 5.23 17.35
N LEU A 174 15.64 5.12 18.67
CA LEU A 174 16.61 4.44 19.52
C LEU A 174 16.29 2.94 19.59
N THR A 175 17.30 2.07 19.44
CA THR A 175 17.11 0.64 19.67
C THR A 175 16.78 0.34 21.14
N PRO A 176 16.03 -0.73 21.46
CA PRO A 176 15.64 -1.03 22.84
C PRO A 176 16.81 -1.23 23.82
N ASP A 177 17.98 -1.63 23.32
CA ASP A 177 19.20 -1.76 24.12
C ASP A 177 19.92 -0.43 24.39
N GLY A 178 19.46 0.67 23.80
CA GLY A 178 20.02 2.02 23.93
C GLY A 178 21.37 2.21 23.25
N LYS A 179 21.79 1.31 22.34
CA LYS A 179 23.15 1.31 21.76
C LYS A 179 23.24 1.76 20.31
N SER A 180 22.12 1.83 19.59
CA SER A 180 22.12 2.15 18.17
C SER A 180 20.85 2.91 17.79
N LEU A 181 20.90 3.49 16.60
CA LEU A 181 19.78 4.16 15.98
C LEU A 181 19.12 3.22 14.95
N VAL A 182 17.88 3.50 14.61
CA VAL A 182 17.20 2.98 13.42
C VAL A 182 16.77 4.16 12.57
N VAL A 183 17.07 4.14 11.27
CA VAL A 183 16.67 5.17 10.31
C VAL A 183 15.73 4.57 9.27
N VAL A 184 14.60 5.23 9.04
CA VAL A 184 13.53 4.77 8.16
C VAL A 184 13.50 5.61 6.88
N CYS A 185 13.58 4.96 5.72
CA CYS A 185 13.65 5.62 4.41
C CYS A 185 12.62 5.07 3.43
N GLY A 186 11.80 5.95 2.85
CA GLY A 186 10.84 5.62 1.79
C GLY A 186 11.51 5.28 0.46
N ASN A 187 10.71 4.78 -0.50
CA ASN A 187 11.17 4.24 -1.79
C ASN A 187 11.76 5.24 -2.78
N GLN A 188 11.61 6.55 -2.56
CA GLN A 188 12.33 7.55 -3.39
C GLN A 188 13.76 7.77 -2.90
N THR A 189 14.10 7.31 -1.70
CA THR A 189 15.46 7.29 -1.19
C THR A 189 16.25 6.22 -1.95
N LYS A 190 17.44 6.58 -2.44
CA LYS A 190 18.34 5.60 -3.04
C LYS A 190 18.87 4.68 -1.94
N MET A 191 19.14 3.43 -2.29
CA MET A 191 19.86 2.53 -1.40
C MET A 191 21.21 3.16 -1.05
N MET A 192 21.47 3.34 0.23
CA MET A 192 22.72 3.94 0.71
C MET A 192 23.84 2.90 0.68
N GLU A 193 25.08 3.37 0.71
CA GLU A 193 26.20 2.49 1.03
C GLU A 193 26.01 1.96 2.47
N TYR A 194 26.38 0.71 2.69
CA TYR A 194 26.18 0.01 3.95
C TYR A 194 27.38 -0.90 4.25
N ASP A 195 27.69 -1.06 5.53
CA ASP A 195 28.80 -1.90 6.02
C ASP A 195 28.38 -3.37 6.13
N SER A 196 27.10 -3.61 6.42
CA SER A 196 26.53 -4.95 6.56
C SER A 196 25.05 -4.96 6.17
N THR A 197 24.53 -6.16 5.90
CA THR A 197 23.12 -6.32 5.52
C THR A 197 22.57 -7.62 6.06
N ARG A 198 21.40 -7.53 6.70
CA ARG A 198 20.59 -8.70 7.03
C ARG A 198 19.78 -9.18 5.84
N VAL A 199 19.49 -8.28 4.89
CA VAL A 199 18.83 -8.62 3.63
C VAL A 199 19.86 -9.26 2.70
N PRO A 200 19.65 -10.48 2.21
CA PRO A 200 20.57 -11.08 1.27
C PRO A 200 20.75 -10.20 0.01
N PRO A 201 21.99 -9.85 -0.39
CA PRO A 201 22.28 -8.81 -1.38
C PRO A 201 22.04 -9.24 -2.84
N HIS A 202 21.07 -10.15 -3.06
CA HIS A 202 20.63 -10.65 -4.36
C HIS A 202 19.12 -10.40 -4.58
N TRP A 203 18.63 -9.24 -4.15
CA TRP A 203 17.28 -8.78 -4.50
C TRP A 203 17.14 -8.56 -6.01
N GLY A 204 15.90 -8.61 -6.49
CA GLY A 204 15.57 -8.56 -7.91
C GLY A 204 14.18 -7.99 -8.18
N GLU A 205 13.86 -7.65 -9.42
CA GLU A 205 12.46 -7.44 -9.80
C GLU A 205 11.69 -8.77 -9.69
N ASP A 206 12.33 -9.88 -10.09
CA ASP A 206 11.79 -11.25 -9.99
C ASP A 206 10.38 -11.40 -10.60
N HIS A 207 10.15 -10.71 -11.72
CA HIS A 207 8.93 -10.82 -12.51
C HIS A 207 9.14 -11.75 -13.71
N LEU A 208 8.33 -12.79 -13.79
CA LEU A 208 8.39 -13.76 -14.88
C LEU A 208 8.03 -13.13 -16.23
N LEU A 209 7.05 -12.23 -16.23
CA LEU A 209 6.68 -11.43 -17.39
C LEU A 209 7.32 -10.03 -17.27
N PRO A 210 7.56 -9.32 -18.39
CA PRO A 210 8.13 -7.97 -18.36
C PRO A 210 7.39 -7.03 -17.42
N ARG A 211 8.13 -6.07 -16.86
CA ARG A 211 7.59 -5.05 -15.97
C ARG A 211 6.50 -4.25 -16.67
N MET A 212 5.43 -3.94 -15.95
CA MET A 212 4.43 -2.98 -16.39
C MET A 212 4.47 -1.78 -15.44
N PRO A 213 5.12 -0.67 -15.84
CA PRO A 213 5.29 0.49 -14.99
C PRO A 213 3.96 1.17 -14.67
N ASP A 214 3.97 2.09 -13.71
CA ASP A 214 2.82 2.91 -13.36
C ASP A 214 2.17 3.57 -14.59
N GLY A 215 0.84 3.54 -14.65
CA GLY A 215 0.07 4.06 -15.78
C GLY A 215 0.26 5.55 -16.08
N ARG A 216 0.75 6.34 -15.12
CA ARG A 216 1.08 7.77 -15.28
C ARG A 216 2.59 8.04 -15.28
N GLY A 217 3.40 6.99 -15.20
CA GLY A 217 4.85 7.08 -15.15
C GLY A 217 5.44 7.42 -13.79
N PHE A 218 4.66 7.41 -12.70
CA PHE A 218 5.19 7.62 -11.35
C PHE A 218 6.27 6.57 -11.05
N MET A 219 7.50 7.01 -10.81
CA MET A 219 8.67 6.16 -10.50
C MET A 219 8.94 5.03 -11.52
N ALA A 220 8.53 5.19 -12.79
CA ALA A 220 8.65 4.13 -13.82
C ALA A 220 10.08 3.60 -14.03
N GLY A 221 11.10 4.44 -13.78
CA GLY A 221 12.52 4.06 -13.90
C GLY A 221 13.16 3.50 -12.63
N VAL A 222 12.43 3.42 -11.51
CA VAL A 222 12.98 2.96 -10.22
C VAL A 222 12.82 1.45 -10.10
N LEU A 223 13.90 0.75 -9.77
CA LEU A 223 13.92 -0.68 -9.48
C LEU A 223 13.70 -0.94 -7.99
N GLY A 224 13.30 -2.17 -7.67
CA GLY A 224 13.33 -2.69 -6.32
C GLY A 224 14.75 -2.65 -5.71
N PRO A 225 14.88 -2.91 -4.40
CA PRO A 225 13.78 -3.28 -3.52
C PRO A 225 12.96 -2.06 -3.05
N GLY A 226 13.52 -0.84 -3.11
CA GLY A 226 12.91 0.38 -2.57
C GLY A 226 12.65 0.29 -1.05
N GLY A 227 12.39 1.41 -0.40
CA GLY A 227 11.91 1.51 0.99
C GLY A 227 12.76 0.71 1.98
N THR A 228 13.75 1.34 2.61
CA THR A 228 14.76 0.64 3.42
C THR A 228 14.74 1.11 4.86
N ILE A 229 14.99 0.19 5.79
CA ILE A 229 15.20 0.48 7.21
C ILE A 229 16.62 0.05 7.59
N TYR A 230 17.38 0.96 8.19
CA TYR A 230 18.77 0.76 8.59
C TYR A 230 18.91 0.77 10.11
N LYS A 231 19.80 -0.05 10.65
CA LYS A 231 20.38 0.15 11.98
C LYS A 231 21.68 0.93 11.81
N VAL A 232 21.86 1.96 12.64
CA VAL A 232 22.95 2.92 12.49
C VAL A 232 23.68 3.11 13.81
N SER A 233 25.02 3.18 13.81
CA SER A 233 25.78 3.53 15.02
C SER A 233 25.50 4.97 15.45
N PRO A 234 25.66 5.33 16.74
CA PRO A 234 25.36 6.68 17.23
C PRO A 234 26.19 7.79 16.54
N ASP A 235 27.38 7.47 16.04
CA ASP A 235 28.22 8.40 15.28
C ASP A 235 27.87 8.45 13.77
N GLY A 236 26.85 7.72 13.34
CA GLY A 236 26.37 7.67 11.96
C GLY A 236 27.30 6.96 10.96
N LYS A 237 28.35 6.27 11.44
CA LYS A 237 29.36 5.66 10.56
C LYS A 237 29.05 4.24 10.11
N ASN A 238 28.44 3.42 10.97
CA ASN A 238 28.14 2.03 10.65
C ASN A 238 26.66 1.88 10.30
N TRP A 239 26.37 1.45 9.08
CA TRP A 239 25.03 1.23 8.56
C TRP A 239 24.81 -0.26 8.26
N GLU A 240 23.82 -0.85 8.94
CA GLU A 240 23.35 -2.21 8.70
C GLU A 240 21.95 -2.15 8.09
N VAL A 241 21.76 -2.74 6.91
CA VAL A 241 20.42 -2.89 6.31
C VAL A 241 19.64 -3.93 7.10
N LEU A 242 18.54 -3.53 7.73
CA LEU A 242 17.67 -4.46 8.46
C LEU A 242 16.63 -5.12 7.56
N CYS A 243 16.01 -4.33 6.69
CA CYS A 243 14.83 -4.72 5.92
C CYS A 243 14.61 -3.78 4.71
N THR A 244 14.01 -4.27 3.64
CA THR A 244 13.70 -3.50 2.42
C THR A 244 12.28 -3.80 1.89
N GLY A 245 11.88 -3.21 0.77
CA GLY A 245 10.68 -3.61 0.04
C GLY A 245 9.41 -2.87 0.41
N PHE A 246 9.53 -1.71 1.05
CA PHE A 246 8.39 -0.85 1.42
C PHE A 246 8.14 0.23 0.36
N ARG A 247 6.94 0.83 0.36
CA ARG A 247 6.65 2.01 -0.49
C ARG A 247 7.10 3.27 0.23
N ASN A 248 6.43 3.58 1.32
CA ASN A 248 6.68 4.78 2.08
C ASN A 248 6.25 4.56 3.53
N GLN A 249 7.02 3.73 4.19
CA GLN A 249 6.91 3.44 5.60
C GLN A 249 7.42 4.67 6.36
N PHE A 250 6.47 5.49 6.83
CA PHE A 250 6.75 6.86 7.23
C PHE A 250 7.46 6.93 8.59
N ASP A 251 7.02 6.07 9.52
CA ASP A 251 7.56 6.00 10.87
C ASP A 251 7.50 4.56 11.41
N ALA A 252 8.13 4.31 12.55
CA ALA A 252 8.23 3.00 13.16
C ALA A 252 8.17 3.06 14.69
N ALA A 253 8.02 1.92 15.37
CA ALA A 253 8.15 1.85 16.82
C ALA A 253 8.48 0.42 17.29
N PHE A 254 9.19 0.31 18.41
CA PHE A 254 9.51 -0.98 19.05
C PHE A 254 8.47 -1.36 20.11
N ASN A 255 8.03 -2.62 20.10
CA ASN A 255 7.26 -3.18 21.20
C ASN A 255 8.17 -3.48 22.42
N LYS A 256 7.59 -3.86 23.58
CA LYS A 256 8.37 -4.23 24.78
C LYS A 256 9.31 -5.43 24.60
N LEU A 257 9.05 -6.28 23.61
CA LEU A 257 9.91 -7.44 23.30
C LEU A 257 11.06 -7.08 22.35
N GLY A 258 11.08 -5.85 21.83
CA GLY A 258 12.08 -5.37 20.87
C GLY A 258 11.77 -5.71 19.41
N ASP A 259 10.54 -6.12 19.07
CA ASP A 259 10.09 -6.21 17.69
C ASP A 259 9.72 -4.82 17.15
N LEU A 260 10.20 -4.52 15.95
CA LEU A 260 9.95 -3.25 15.27
C LEU A 260 8.69 -3.36 14.40
N PHE A 261 7.87 -2.31 14.40
CA PHE A 261 6.69 -2.18 13.54
C PHE A 261 6.76 -0.86 12.78
N THR A 262 6.20 -0.82 11.57
CA THR A 262 6.15 0.39 10.75
C THR A 262 4.80 0.52 10.04
N TYR A 263 4.46 1.72 9.60
CA TYR A 263 3.20 2.02 8.89
C TYR A 263 3.49 2.47 7.45
N ASP A 264 3.26 1.57 6.48
CA ASP A 264 3.59 1.71 5.06
C ASP A 264 2.44 2.30 4.26
N ALA A 265 2.73 3.24 3.36
CA ALA A 265 1.73 3.96 2.58
C ALA A 265 1.08 3.13 1.47
N ASP A 266 -0.14 3.53 1.15
CA ASP A 266 -0.91 2.96 0.06
C ASP A 266 -0.39 3.43 -1.32
N MET A 267 -0.97 2.96 -2.42
CA MET A 267 -0.79 3.56 -3.75
C MET A 267 -2.17 3.88 -4.32
N GLU A 268 -2.74 5.01 -3.89
CA GLU A 268 -4.12 5.40 -4.13
C GLU A 268 -4.48 5.54 -5.62
N TRP A 269 -3.49 5.71 -6.50
CA TRP A 269 -3.71 5.77 -7.95
C TRP A 269 -3.97 4.40 -8.58
N ASP A 270 -3.67 3.32 -7.86
CA ASP A 270 -3.84 1.94 -8.31
C ASP A 270 -5.17 1.35 -7.83
N VAL A 271 -6.01 2.11 -7.13
CA VAL A 271 -7.30 1.63 -6.59
C VAL A 271 -8.12 0.90 -7.67
N ASN A 272 -8.65 -0.26 -7.30
CA ASN A 272 -9.37 -1.21 -8.17
C ASN A 272 -8.51 -1.90 -9.23
N THR A 273 -7.21 -2.03 -8.99
CA THR A 273 -6.34 -2.98 -9.66
C THR A 273 -5.90 -4.09 -8.67
N PRO A 274 -5.49 -5.27 -9.15
CA PRO A 274 -4.95 -6.35 -8.31
C PRO A 274 -3.72 -5.96 -7.50
N TRP A 275 -2.94 -5.02 -8.03
CA TRP A 275 -1.69 -4.57 -7.42
C TRP A 275 -1.87 -3.34 -6.53
N TYR A 276 -3.10 -2.88 -6.28
CA TYR A 276 -3.35 -1.87 -5.25
C TYR A 276 -2.71 -2.28 -3.93
N ARG A 277 -1.99 -1.36 -3.31
CA ARG A 277 -1.42 -1.52 -1.98
C ARG A 277 -2.22 -0.60 -1.06
N PRO A 278 -2.96 -1.12 -0.06
CA PRO A 278 -3.52 -0.29 0.99
C PRO A 278 -2.41 0.17 1.95
N THR A 279 -2.69 1.17 2.77
CA THR A 279 -1.86 1.47 3.94
C THR A 279 -1.90 0.26 4.87
N ARG A 280 -0.76 -0.03 5.49
CA ARG A 280 -0.58 -1.29 6.20
C ARG A 280 0.42 -1.18 7.34
N VAL A 281 0.08 -1.79 8.47
CA VAL A 281 1.04 -2.00 9.55
C VAL A 281 1.83 -3.27 9.25
N CYS A 282 3.15 -3.17 9.27
CA CYS A 282 4.06 -4.29 9.07
C CYS A 282 4.93 -4.46 10.33
N GLN A 283 5.05 -5.67 10.85
CA GLN A 283 6.21 -6.01 11.67
C GLN A 283 7.44 -5.96 10.75
N VAL A 284 8.53 -5.32 11.15
CA VAL A 284 9.79 -5.28 10.41
C VAL A 284 10.62 -6.50 10.79
N LEU A 285 10.64 -7.50 9.91
CA LEU A 285 11.35 -8.76 10.12
C LEU A 285 12.76 -8.70 9.53
N SER A 286 13.71 -9.33 10.22
CA SER A 286 15.11 -9.27 9.82
C SER A 286 15.35 -9.88 8.45
N GLY A 287 15.96 -9.11 7.55
CA GLY A 287 16.40 -9.56 6.23
C GLY A 287 15.31 -9.70 5.17
N VAL A 288 14.07 -9.27 5.48
CA VAL A 288 12.92 -9.43 4.59
C VAL A 288 12.85 -8.32 3.53
N ASP A 289 12.37 -8.68 2.34
CA ASP A 289 11.89 -7.76 1.28
C ASP A 289 10.35 -7.78 1.24
N TYR A 290 9.71 -6.65 1.56
CA TYR A 290 8.25 -6.50 1.57
C TYR A 290 7.60 -6.34 0.19
N GLY A 291 8.37 -6.53 -0.88
CA GLY A 291 7.86 -6.75 -2.23
C GLY A 291 7.42 -5.50 -2.98
N TRP A 292 7.90 -4.31 -2.57
CA TRP A 292 7.66 -3.09 -3.35
C TRP A 292 8.40 -3.13 -4.69
N ARG A 293 7.67 -2.99 -5.79
CA ARG A 293 8.21 -2.69 -7.11
C ARG A 293 7.29 -1.67 -7.77
N ASN A 294 7.79 -1.00 -8.81
CA ASN A 294 7.02 0.03 -9.50
C ASN A 294 5.79 -0.53 -10.23
N GLY A 295 4.69 0.25 -10.23
CA GLY A 295 3.47 -0.05 -10.97
C GLY A 295 2.88 -1.42 -10.63
N ALA A 296 2.53 -2.18 -11.66
CA ALA A 296 1.91 -3.49 -11.50
C ALA A 296 2.88 -4.60 -11.08
N GLY A 297 4.13 -4.26 -10.80
CA GLY A 297 5.18 -5.18 -10.34
C GLY A 297 5.16 -5.47 -8.84
N LYS A 298 4.26 -4.89 -8.03
CA LYS A 298 4.18 -5.27 -6.60
C LYS A 298 4.11 -6.80 -6.45
N TRP A 299 4.95 -7.35 -5.59
CA TRP A 299 4.87 -8.78 -5.28
C TRP A 299 3.58 -9.10 -4.49
N PRO A 300 2.88 -10.18 -4.85
CA PRO A 300 1.79 -10.72 -4.05
C PRO A 300 2.22 -11.06 -2.63
N ALA A 301 1.33 -10.79 -1.67
CA ALA A 301 1.62 -11.03 -0.25
C ALA A 301 1.79 -12.53 0.09
N HIS A 302 1.37 -13.46 -0.78
CA HIS A 302 1.55 -14.91 -0.56
C HIS A 302 2.94 -15.41 -0.96
N TYR A 303 3.74 -14.64 -1.69
CA TYR A 303 5.04 -15.09 -2.15
C TYR A 303 5.96 -15.47 -0.99
N PRO A 304 6.59 -16.67 -1.01
CA PRO A 304 7.40 -17.18 0.08
C PRO A 304 8.63 -16.31 0.38
N ASP A 305 9.12 -15.54 -0.59
CA ASP A 305 10.22 -14.59 -0.50
C ASP A 305 9.80 -13.16 -0.12
N SER A 306 8.56 -12.98 0.35
CA SER A 306 8.07 -11.72 0.94
C SER A 306 7.26 -11.97 2.21
N MET A 307 6.79 -10.89 2.86
CA MET A 307 5.91 -10.93 4.03
C MET A 307 4.71 -9.99 3.87
N GLY A 308 3.61 -10.37 4.51
CA GLY A 308 2.37 -9.60 4.51
C GLY A 308 2.35 -8.49 5.57
N ALA A 309 1.23 -7.76 5.58
CA ALA A 309 0.90 -6.86 6.68
C ALA A 309 0.44 -7.65 7.91
N VAL A 310 0.66 -7.07 9.09
CA VAL A 310 0.01 -7.48 10.34
C VAL A 310 -1.47 -7.09 10.29
N VAL A 311 -1.76 -5.90 9.74
CA VAL A 311 -3.11 -5.43 9.43
C VAL A 311 -3.08 -4.45 8.25
N ASN A 312 -4.04 -4.58 7.34
CA ASN A 312 -4.29 -3.57 6.30
C ASN A 312 -5.32 -2.56 6.84
N VAL A 313 -5.03 -1.27 6.71
CA VAL A 313 -5.90 -0.19 7.23
C VAL A 313 -6.85 0.31 6.14
N GLY A 314 -6.35 0.49 4.91
CA GLY A 314 -7.15 0.92 3.76
C GLY A 314 -6.47 2.02 2.97
N PRO A 315 -7.19 2.84 2.19
CA PRO A 315 -6.68 4.11 1.69
C PRO A 315 -6.36 5.03 2.86
N GLY A 316 -5.29 5.81 2.76
CA GLY A 316 -4.87 6.71 3.84
C GLY A 316 -3.47 7.26 3.60
N SER A 317 -2.99 8.12 4.50
CA SER A 317 -1.62 8.65 4.42
C SER A 317 -0.92 8.46 5.77
N PRO A 318 -0.05 7.45 5.91
CA PRO A 318 0.70 7.18 7.13
C PRO A 318 1.58 8.35 7.54
N THR A 319 1.58 8.65 8.84
CA THR A 319 2.53 9.58 9.45
C THR A 319 3.11 8.98 10.73
N GLY A 320 3.06 9.65 11.88
CA GLY A 320 3.69 9.21 13.12
C GLY A 320 3.18 7.86 13.67
N VAL A 321 4.09 7.16 14.34
CA VAL A 321 3.89 5.83 14.93
C VAL A 321 4.54 5.77 16.31
N CYS A 322 3.79 5.38 17.34
CA CYS A 322 4.40 5.10 18.65
C CYS A 322 3.63 4.02 19.43
N PHE A 323 4.30 3.33 20.35
CA PHE A 323 3.59 2.50 21.34
C PHE A 323 3.20 3.32 22.55
N GLY A 324 2.08 2.97 23.20
CA GLY A 324 1.59 3.62 24.42
C GLY A 324 2.42 3.39 25.69
N HIS A 325 3.63 2.84 25.59
CA HIS A 325 4.43 2.47 26.76
C HIS A 325 4.77 3.70 27.60
N GLY A 326 4.56 3.60 28.91
CA GLY A 326 4.81 4.71 29.85
C GLY A 326 3.64 5.69 29.97
N THR A 327 2.56 5.51 29.21
CA THR A 327 1.32 6.26 29.46
C THR A 327 0.65 5.82 30.77
N ARG A 328 -0.06 6.74 31.42
CA ARG A 328 -1.00 6.45 32.51
C ARG A 328 -2.38 6.09 31.93
N PHE A 329 -2.39 5.25 30.90
CA PHE A 329 -3.61 4.75 30.27
C PHE A 329 -3.94 3.36 30.81
N PRO A 330 -5.15 2.83 30.59
CA PRO A 330 -5.44 1.42 30.87
C PRO A 330 -4.48 0.50 30.12
N ALA A 331 -4.17 -0.67 30.71
CA ALA A 331 -3.13 -1.57 30.20
C ALA A 331 -3.26 -1.90 28.70
N LYS A 332 -4.48 -2.06 28.20
CA LYS A 332 -4.78 -2.29 26.77
C LYS A 332 -4.18 -1.22 25.85
N TYR A 333 -4.23 0.05 26.26
CA TYR A 333 -3.72 1.17 25.46
C TYR A 333 -2.23 1.44 25.69
N GLN A 334 -1.67 0.98 26.82
CA GLN A 334 -0.22 1.04 27.03
C GLN A 334 0.52 0.13 26.05
N ASP A 335 -0.04 -1.04 25.73
CA ASP A 335 0.57 -2.00 24.80
C ASP A 335 0.07 -1.84 23.34
N ALA A 336 -0.79 -0.85 23.07
CA ALA A 336 -1.28 -0.57 21.72
C ALA A 336 -0.25 0.20 20.89
N LEU A 337 -0.22 -0.08 19.59
CA LEU A 337 0.53 0.68 18.59
C LEU A 337 -0.36 1.81 18.05
N PHE A 338 -0.05 3.04 18.42
CA PHE A 338 -0.72 4.23 17.89
C PHE A 338 -0.16 4.59 16.51
N ILE A 339 -1.05 4.75 15.54
CA ILE A 339 -0.70 5.12 14.15
C ILE A 339 -1.56 6.29 13.67
N CYS A 340 -0.92 7.29 13.05
CA CYS A 340 -1.56 8.47 12.50
C CYS A 340 -1.91 8.31 11.01
N ASP A 341 -3.13 8.71 10.62
CA ASP A 341 -3.57 8.90 9.23
C ASP A 341 -3.85 10.38 8.97
N TRP A 342 -3.04 10.97 8.10
CA TRP A 342 -3.13 12.37 7.72
C TRP A 342 -4.34 12.69 6.85
N SER A 343 -4.70 11.79 5.92
CA SER A 343 -5.74 12.04 4.90
C SER A 343 -7.13 12.03 5.50
N TYR A 344 -7.40 11.06 6.38
CA TYR A 344 -8.72 10.88 6.99
C TYR A 344 -8.82 11.43 8.42
N GLY A 345 -7.72 11.95 8.95
CA GLY A 345 -7.64 12.60 10.25
C GLY A 345 -7.97 11.67 11.41
N LYS A 346 -7.34 10.50 11.42
CA LYS A 346 -7.58 9.44 12.40
C LYS A 346 -6.28 8.99 13.06
N LEU A 347 -6.32 8.93 14.38
CA LEU A 347 -5.34 8.26 15.21
C LEU A 347 -5.96 6.92 15.62
N TYR A 348 -5.34 5.82 15.21
CA TYR A 348 -5.77 4.47 15.58
C TYR A 348 -4.94 3.93 16.72
N ALA A 349 -5.57 3.23 17.67
CA ALA A 349 -4.91 2.30 18.57
C ALA A 349 -4.97 0.90 17.95
N THR A 350 -3.83 0.40 17.47
CA THR A 350 -3.73 -0.93 16.88
C THR A 350 -3.37 -1.95 17.94
N HIS A 351 -4.28 -2.89 18.20
CA HIS A 351 -4.09 -3.95 19.19
C HIS A 351 -3.43 -5.16 18.53
N LEU A 352 -2.18 -5.43 18.92
CA LEU A 352 -1.38 -6.52 18.36
C LEU A 352 -1.62 -7.81 19.14
N LYS A 353 -1.81 -8.91 18.41
CA LYS A 353 -1.95 -10.25 18.96
C LYS A 353 -0.87 -11.16 18.36
N ALA A 354 -0.12 -11.85 19.20
CA ALA A 354 0.86 -12.82 18.73
C ALA A 354 0.18 -13.92 17.89
N ASP A 355 0.76 -14.21 16.74
CA ASP A 355 0.37 -15.30 15.85
C ASP A 355 1.64 -16.02 15.38
N GLY A 356 1.92 -17.15 16.02
CA GLY A 356 3.20 -17.85 15.88
C GLY A 356 4.39 -16.96 16.25
N ALA A 357 5.33 -16.79 15.32
CA ALA A 357 6.54 -15.98 15.47
C ALA A 357 6.36 -14.52 15.00
N SER A 358 5.14 -14.14 14.61
CA SER A 358 4.75 -12.80 14.16
C SER A 358 3.45 -12.35 14.86
N TYR A 359 2.67 -11.48 14.22
CA TYR A 359 1.51 -10.83 14.80
C TYR A 359 0.36 -10.70 13.81
N THR A 360 -0.86 -10.70 14.33
CA THR A 360 -2.06 -10.11 13.71
C THR A 360 -2.44 -8.83 14.46
N GLY A 361 -3.24 -7.96 13.84
CA GLY A 361 -3.63 -6.68 14.42
C GLY A 361 -5.10 -6.35 14.25
N GLU A 362 -5.69 -5.69 15.24
CA GLU A 362 -7.04 -5.14 15.21
C GLU A 362 -6.99 -3.62 15.36
N LEU A 363 -7.70 -2.90 14.49
CA LEU A 363 -7.72 -1.44 14.50
C LEU A 363 -8.85 -0.92 15.38
N GLU A 364 -8.54 -0.01 16.29
CA GLU A 364 -9.52 0.75 17.06
C GLU A 364 -9.33 2.24 16.78
N GLU A 365 -10.37 2.94 16.33
CA GLU A 365 -10.33 4.41 16.25
C GLU A 365 -10.19 4.98 17.67
N PHE A 366 -9.19 5.84 17.87
CA PHE A 366 -8.84 6.39 19.17
C PHE A 366 -9.11 7.90 19.26
N VAL A 367 -8.62 8.67 18.29
CA VAL A 367 -8.97 10.09 18.12
C VAL A 367 -9.29 10.33 16.65
N SER A 368 -10.35 11.07 16.37
CA SER A 368 -10.70 11.49 15.01
C SER A 368 -11.22 12.91 14.95
N GLY A 369 -11.01 13.55 13.80
CA GLY A 369 -11.54 14.87 13.48
C GLY A 369 -11.49 15.14 11.98
N SER A 370 -12.40 16.00 11.50
CA SER A 370 -12.55 16.27 10.07
C SER A 370 -12.54 17.78 9.80
N PRO A 371 -11.42 18.38 9.37
CA PRO A 371 -10.09 17.77 9.15
C PRO A 371 -9.24 17.69 10.44
N LEU A 372 -8.43 16.64 10.56
CA LEU A 372 -7.41 16.50 11.61
C LEU A 372 -6.13 15.91 11.02
N ALA A 373 -5.39 16.71 10.24
CA ALA A 373 -4.24 16.27 9.47
C ALA A 373 -3.04 15.86 10.35
N LEU A 374 -3.12 14.69 10.99
CA LEU A 374 -2.16 14.17 11.96
C LEU A 374 -0.79 13.99 11.32
N THR A 375 0.24 14.56 11.94
CA THR A 375 1.61 14.51 11.44
C THR A 375 2.54 13.66 12.27
N ASP A 376 2.37 13.65 13.59
CA ASP A 376 3.24 12.84 14.46
C ASP A 376 2.59 12.58 15.83
N VAL A 377 3.06 11.55 16.55
CA VAL A 377 2.54 11.13 17.86
C VAL A 377 3.65 10.52 18.73
N ILE A 378 3.67 10.90 20.01
CA ILE A 378 4.65 10.40 20.99
C ILE A 378 4.01 10.18 22.37
N VAL A 379 4.68 9.41 23.22
CA VAL A 379 4.39 9.35 24.65
C VAL A 379 5.34 10.28 25.41
N HIS A 380 4.79 11.13 26.28
CA HIS A 380 5.58 11.94 27.19
C HIS A 380 5.87 11.15 28.48
N PRO A 381 7.12 10.74 28.74
CA PRO A 381 7.43 9.78 29.80
C PRO A 381 7.15 10.29 31.22
N ALA A 382 7.38 11.58 31.49
CA ALA A 382 7.14 12.15 32.83
C ALA A 382 5.65 12.35 33.15
N GLU A 383 4.89 12.93 32.22
CA GLU A 383 3.44 13.12 32.38
C GLU A 383 2.67 11.80 32.24
N GLY A 384 3.17 10.85 31.44
CA GLY A 384 2.45 9.64 31.06
C GLY A 384 1.24 9.93 30.17
N CYS A 385 1.36 10.95 29.31
CA CYS A 385 0.31 11.38 28.39
C CYS A 385 0.76 11.13 26.95
N LEU A 386 -0.21 11.01 26.03
CA LEU A 386 0.06 10.93 24.60
C LEU A 386 0.01 12.34 24.01
N TYR A 387 0.99 12.73 23.21
CA TYR A 387 1.00 14.00 22.49
C TYR A 387 0.97 13.74 20.99
N PHE A 388 0.25 14.58 20.25
CA PHE A 388 0.25 14.51 18.80
C PHE A 388 0.24 15.90 18.17
N THR A 389 0.77 16.00 16.96
CA THR A 389 0.71 17.21 16.15
C THR A 389 -0.18 17.02 14.93
N VAL A 390 -0.72 18.14 14.44
CA VAL A 390 -1.36 18.22 13.12
C VAL A 390 -0.64 19.26 12.26
N GLY A 391 -0.71 19.11 10.94
CA GLY A 391 -0.03 20.03 10.03
C GLY A 391 0.38 19.39 8.70
N GLY A 392 1.58 19.74 8.25
CA GLY A 392 2.12 19.35 6.96
C GLY A 392 1.46 20.09 5.79
N ARG A 393 2.15 20.12 4.64
CA ARG A 393 1.69 20.76 3.39
C ARG A 393 1.19 22.20 3.57
N ARG A 394 1.87 22.95 4.46
CA ARG A 394 1.55 24.35 4.82
C ARG A 394 0.15 24.53 5.42
N THR A 395 -0.46 23.46 5.92
CA THR A 395 -1.76 23.53 6.60
C THR A 395 -1.61 24.07 8.01
N GLN A 396 -2.70 24.56 8.60
CA GLN A 396 -2.69 25.01 10.00
C GLN A 396 -2.28 23.89 10.95
N SER A 397 -1.30 24.19 11.81
CA SER A 397 -0.75 23.25 12.79
C SER A 397 -1.26 23.47 14.20
N GLY A 398 -1.19 22.41 14.99
CA GLY A 398 -1.49 22.44 16.41
C GLY A 398 -0.83 21.28 17.15
N LEU A 399 -0.63 21.49 18.46
CA LEU A 399 -0.11 20.51 19.40
C LEU A 399 -1.21 20.13 20.39
N TYR A 400 -1.43 18.84 20.56
CA TYR A 400 -2.45 18.30 21.45
C TYR A 400 -1.85 17.33 22.46
N ARG A 401 -2.51 17.23 23.61
CA ARG A 401 -2.25 16.23 24.66
C ARG A 401 -3.51 15.41 24.90
N VAL A 402 -3.36 14.10 25.05
CA VAL A 402 -4.43 13.16 25.41
C VAL A 402 -4.13 12.54 26.77
N ARG A 403 -5.12 12.59 27.67
CA ARG A 403 -5.04 12.06 29.04
C ARG A 403 -6.18 11.10 29.32
N TYR A 404 -5.93 10.09 30.15
CA TYR A 404 -6.99 9.24 30.68
C TYR A 404 -7.60 9.88 31.93
N ILE A 405 -8.92 9.96 31.97
CA ILE A 405 -9.73 10.50 33.07
C ILE A 405 -10.79 9.50 33.56
N GLY A 406 -10.76 8.27 33.04
CA GLY A 406 -11.65 7.21 33.47
C GLY A 406 -11.20 6.54 34.77
N ASN A 407 -11.90 5.46 35.13
CA ASN A 407 -11.73 4.78 36.41
C ASN A 407 -10.98 3.44 36.31
N GLU A 408 -10.54 3.02 35.12
CA GLU A 408 -9.78 1.78 34.97
C GLU A 408 -8.35 1.93 35.52
N PRO A 409 -7.73 0.83 35.97
CA PRO A 409 -6.36 0.86 36.47
C PRO A 409 -5.35 1.36 35.41
N THR A 410 -4.53 2.34 35.80
CA THR A 410 -3.49 2.96 34.97
C THR A 410 -2.07 2.59 35.38
N GLY A 411 -1.93 1.58 36.24
CA GLY A 411 -0.63 1.01 36.61
C GLY A 411 0.07 0.40 35.38
N PRO A 412 1.39 0.17 35.44
CA PRO A 412 2.15 -0.39 34.33
C PRO A 412 1.51 -1.67 33.79
N SER A 413 1.33 -1.75 32.46
CA SER A 413 0.83 -2.98 31.85
C SER A 413 1.81 -4.14 32.08
N PRO A 414 1.30 -5.38 32.17
CA PRO A 414 2.13 -6.55 32.44
C PRO A 414 3.31 -6.69 31.47
N ALA A 415 4.33 -7.41 31.91
CA ALA A 415 5.42 -7.81 31.02
C ALA A 415 4.85 -8.69 29.90
N MET A 416 5.26 -8.41 28.66
CA MET A 416 4.95 -9.27 27.53
C MET A 416 5.80 -10.54 27.63
N ALA A 417 5.16 -11.70 27.53
CA ALA A 417 5.88 -12.97 27.42
C ALA A 417 6.34 -13.19 25.97
N SER A 418 7.59 -13.65 25.80
CA SER A 418 8.04 -14.16 24.51
C SER A 418 7.59 -15.61 24.33
N GLY A 419 7.04 -15.94 23.18
CA GLY A 419 6.64 -17.31 22.83
C GLY A 419 7.78 -18.10 22.18
N GLU A 420 7.76 -19.43 22.32
CA GLU A 420 8.75 -20.32 21.68
C GLU A 420 8.90 -20.08 20.16
N PRO A 421 7.82 -19.87 19.37
CA PRO A 421 7.97 -19.59 17.95
C PRO A 421 8.78 -18.32 17.66
N ARG A 422 8.57 -17.26 18.46
CA ARG A 422 9.32 -16.01 18.36
C ARG A 422 10.80 -16.23 18.69
N GLU A 423 11.10 -16.95 19.77
CA GLU A 423 12.48 -17.27 20.14
C GLU A 423 13.17 -18.14 19.07
N THR A 424 12.46 -19.10 18.48
CA THR A 424 12.96 -19.88 17.33
C THR A 424 13.29 -18.96 16.15
N ARG A 425 12.43 -17.99 15.81
CA ARG A 425 12.72 -17.00 14.76
C ARG A 425 13.97 -16.19 15.11
N LEU A 426 14.02 -15.59 16.29
CA LEU A 426 15.16 -14.77 16.71
C LEU A 426 16.47 -15.54 16.73
N ALA A 427 16.46 -16.83 17.09
CA ALA A 427 17.63 -17.68 17.04
C ALA A 427 18.16 -17.86 15.60
N LEU A 428 17.27 -17.95 14.60
CA LEU A 428 17.65 -18.01 13.19
C LEU A 428 18.16 -16.66 12.67
N GLU A 429 17.54 -15.56 13.09
CA GLU A 429 17.90 -14.20 12.66
C GLU A 429 19.32 -13.81 13.09
N LYS A 430 19.93 -14.48 14.07
CA LYS A 430 21.35 -14.31 14.45
C LYS A 430 22.32 -14.68 13.32
N PHE A 431 21.91 -15.51 12.37
CA PHE A 431 22.71 -15.88 11.20
C PHE A 431 22.54 -14.92 10.02
N HIS A 432 21.65 -13.94 10.11
CA HIS A 432 21.43 -12.99 9.03
C HIS A 432 22.60 -12.01 8.94
N GLY A 433 23.24 -11.92 7.77
CA GLY A 433 24.44 -11.09 7.55
C GLY A 433 25.75 -11.75 7.98
N VAL A 434 25.73 -13.01 8.40
CA VAL A 434 26.92 -13.72 8.92
C VAL A 434 27.06 -15.09 8.25
N LYS A 435 28.30 -15.45 7.87
CA LYS A 435 28.65 -16.82 7.48
C LYS A 435 29.02 -17.62 8.73
N ASP A 436 28.25 -18.67 9.03
CA ASP A 436 28.44 -19.50 10.21
C ASP A 436 28.15 -20.98 9.87
N PRO A 437 29.09 -21.92 10.09
CA PRO A 437 28.87 -23.35 9.85
C PRO A 437 27.64 -23.95 10.57
N ALA A 438 27.22 -23.39 11.71
CA ALA A 438 26.05 -23.85 12.45
C ALA A 438 24.73 -23.43 11.79
N ALA A 439 24.73 -22.41 10.93
CA ALA A 439 23.52 -21.84 10.33
C ALA A 439 22.73 -22.88 9.53
N ILE A 440 23.41 -23.72 8.74
CA ILE A 440 22.76 -24.74 7.90
C ILE A 440 22.04 -25.77 8.79
N GLY A 441 22.69 -26.23 9.86
CA GLY A 441 22.10 -27.16 10.82
C GLY A 441 20.87 -26.58 11.51
N ALA A 442 20.96 -25.33 11.96
CA ALA A 442 19.87 -24.63 12.63
C ALA A 442 18.69 -24.32 11.70
N ALA A 443 18.95 -23.89 10.46
CA ALA A 443 17.94 -23.46 9.51
C ALA A 443 17.21 -24.64 8.83
N TRP A 444 17.91 -25.73 8.50
CA TRP A 444 17.36 -26.75 7.59
C TRP A 444 16.05 -27.37 8.08
N GLY A 445 15.98 -27.71 9.37
CA GLY A 445 14.77 -28.26 9.97
C GLY A 445 13.61 -27.26 10.02
N LYS A 446 13.91 -25.96 9.99
CA LYS A 446 12.95 -24.86 10.15
C LYS A 446 12.40 -24.35 8.81
N LEU A 447 13.01 -24.71 7.68
CA LEU A 447 12.45 -24.47 6.34
C LEU A 447 11.07 -25.12 6.16
N GLY A 448 10.81 -26.23 6.86
CA GLY A 448 9.52 -26.94 6.87
C GLY A 448 8.54 -26.49 7.96
N SER A 449 8.80 -25.38 8.66
CA SER A 449 7.91 -24.90 9.72
C SER A 449 6.52 -24.55 9.18
N ALA A 450 5.45 -24.78 9.94
CA ALA A 450 4.12 -24.26 9.60
C ALA A 450 4.08 -22.73 9.69
N ASP A 451 4.91 -22.14 10.55
CA ASP A 451 5.04 -20.69 10.75
C ASP A 451 5.87 -20.05 9.61
N ARG A 452 5.27 -19.07 8.92
CA ARG A 452 5.88 -18.40 7.78
C ARG A 452 7.09 -17.55 8.16
N ALA A 453 7.06 -16.86 9.31
CA ALA A 453 8.16 -16.00 9.72
C ALA A 453 9.40 -16.86 10.10
N ILE A 454 9.19 -18.03 10.71
CA ILE A 454 10.26 -19.02 10.93
C ILE A 454 10.82 -19.55 9.61
N ARG A 455 9.96 -19.93 8.64
CA ARG A 455 10.43 -20.36 7.31
C ARG A 455 11.25 -19.29 6.61
N SER A 456 10.79 -18.03 6.68
CA SER A 456 11.48 -16.88 6.08
C SER A 456 12.86 -16.65 6.72
N ALA A 457 12.95 -16.65 8.05
CA ALA A 457 14.21 -16.51 8.77
C ALA A 457 15.17 -17.68 8.47
N ALA A 458 14.67 -18.91 8.41
CA ALA A 458 15.48 -20.08 8.03
C ALA A 458 16.03 -19.95 6.60
N ARG A 459 15.20 -19.51 5.64
CA ARG A 459 15.63 -19.29 4.25
C ARG A 459 16.70 -18.21 4.17
N ILE A 460 16.50 -17.07 4.82
CA ILE A 460 17.46 -15.95 4.82
C ILE A 460 18.78 -16.37 5.46
N ALA A 461 18.74 -17.07 6.61
CA ALA A 461 19.94 -17.63 7.23
C ALA A 461 20.73 -18.53 6.27
N LEU A 462 20.04 -19.36 5.49
CA LEU A 462 20.65 -20.22 4.47
C LEU A 462 21.24 -19.43 3.29
N GLU A 463 20.53 -18.39 2.82
CA GLU A 463 20.95 -17.50 1.72
C GLU A 463 22.23 -16.70 2.04
N HIS A 464 22.57 -16.53 3.33
CA HIS A 464 23.84 -15.92 3.76
C HIS A 464 25.02 -16.90 3.78
N GLN A 465 24.78 -18.21 3.66
CA GLN A 465 25.82 -19.23 3.66
C GLN A 465 26.34 -19.52 2.25
N ASP A 466 27.54 -20.08 2.16
CA ASP A 466 28.09 -20.54 0.88
C ASP A 466 27.22 -21.66 0.28
N ALA A 467 26.60 -21.39 -0.87
CA ALA A 467 25.76 -22.33 -1.60
C ALA A 467 26.45 -23.68 -1.87
N ALA A 468 27.77 -23.69 -2.06
CA ALA A 468 28.54 -24.91 -2.30
C ALA A 468 28.43 -25.92 -1.14
N SER A 469 28.21 -25.43 0.10
CA SER A 469 28.13 -26.27 1.30
C SER A 469 26.76 -26.94 1.51
N TRP A 470 25.72 -26.53 0.79
CA TRP A 470 24.35 -27.02 1.02
C TRP A 470 23.53 -27.30 -0.25
N LYS A 471 24.03 -26.95 -1.45
CA LYS A 471 23.33 -27.19 -2.73
C LYS A 471 22.90 -28.65 -2.91
N ASP A 472 23.78 -29.61 -2.62
CA ASP A 472 23.49 -31.03 -2.84
C ASP A 472 22.38 -31.51 -1.90
N LYS A 473 22.38 -30.97 -0.68
CA LYS A 473 21.31 -31.21 0.31
C LYS A 473 19.99 -30.62 -0.17
N ALA A 474 19.97 -29.42 -0.74
CA ALA A 474 18.76 -28.80 -1.30
C ALA A 474 18.18 -29.62 -2.46
N LEU A 475 19.05 -30.06 -3.38
CA LEU A 475 18.68 -30.85 -4.55
C LEU A 475 18.15 -32.25 -4.17
N ALA A 476 18.66 -32.82 -3.08
CA ALA A 476 18.25 -34.13 -2.56
C ALA A 476 17.02 -34.09 -1.62
N GLU A 477 16.61 -32.92 -1.12
CA GLU A 477 15.54 -32.81 -0.11
C GLU A 477 14.19 -33.33 -0.63
N THR A 478 13.55 -34.17 0.18
CA THR A 478 12.31 -34.87 -0.17
C THR A 478 11.08 -34.36 0.56
N ASP A 479 11.28 -33.68 1.69
CA ASP A 479 10.22 -32.95 2.39
C ASP A 479 9.82 -31.74 1.55
N THR A 480 8.54 -31.65 1.18
CA THR A 480 8.05 -30.64 0.25
C THR A 480 8.32 -29.21 0.71
N ASP A 481 8.03 -28.88 1.98
CA ASP A 481 8.18 -27.49 2.45
C ASP A 481 9.66 -27.12 2.58
N LYS A 482 10.51 -28.04 3.08
CA LYS A 482 11.96 -27.81 3.13
C LYS A 482 12.55 -27.67 1.73
N ALA A 483 12.15 -28.53 0.79
CA ALA A 483 12.64 -28.49 -0.58
C ALA A 483 12.25 -27.18 -1.28
N LEU A 484 11.00 -26.73 -1.17
CA LEU A 484 10.56 -25.46 -1.74
C LEU A 484 11.36 -24.27 -1.18
N GLY A 485 11.55 -24.20 0.13
CA GLY A 485 12.35 -23.16 0.77
C GLY A 485 13.83 -23.19 0.35
N ALA A 486 14.43 -24.39 0.33
CA ALA A 486 15.84 -24.57 -0.04
C ALA A 486 16.10 -24.31 -1.53
N LEU A 487 15.21 -24.75 -2.43
CA LEU A 487 15.33 -24.51 -3.87
C LEU A 487 15.09 -23.05 -4.22
N LEU A 488 14.19 -22.36 -3.52
CA LEU A 488 14.02 -20.91 -3.64
C LEU A 488 15.30 -20.18 -3.26
N ALA A 489 15.88 -20.50 -2.09
CA ALA A 489 17.16 -19.95 -1.66
C ALA A 489 18.24 -20.23 -2.71
N LEU A 490 18.33 -21.48 -3.20
CA LEU A 490 19.36 -21.92 -4.13
C LEU A 490 19.28 -21.16 -5.46
N ALA A 491 18.07 -21.00 -6.01
CA ALA A 491 17.85 -20.24 -7.24
C ALA A 491 18.24 -18.76 -7.07
N ARG A 492 17.94 -18.16 -5.91
CA ARG A 492 18.26 -16.75 -5.62
C ARG A 492 19.76 -16.50 -5.46
N VAL A 493 20.49 -17.40 -4.80
CA VAL A 493 21.96 -17.26 -4.62
C VAL A 493 22.77 -17.67 -5.85
N SER A 494 22.21 -18.50 -6.73
CA SER A 494 22.93 -19.03 -7.89
C SER A 494 22.93 -18.10 -9.10
N ALA A 495 22.04 -17.10 -9.13
CA ALA A 495 21.96 -16.14 -10.23
C ALA A 495 21.34 -14.81 -9.80
N THR A 496 21.73 -13.72 -10.47
CA THR A 496 21.19 -12.37 -10.24
C THR A 496 20.01 -12.11 -11.17
N ASP A 497 19.02 -11.37 -10.66
CA ASP A 497 17.90 -10.89 -11.47
C ASP A 497 18.39 -10.00 -12.63
N PRO A 498 17.90 -10.21 -13.88
CA PRO A 498 18.40 -9.47 -15.03
C PRO A 498 18.31 -7.95 -14.93
N ALA A 499 17.30 -7.41 -14.23
CA ALA A 499 17.16 -5.96 -14.05
C ALA A 499 18.21 -5.37 -13.10
N HIS A 500 18.84 -6.22 -12.28
CA HIS A 500 19.87 -5.85 -11.30
C HIS A 500 21.28 -6.32 -11.70
N LEU A 501 21.46 -6.88 -12.90
CA LEU A 501 22.76 -7.31 -13.39
C LEU A 501 23.71 -6.12 -13.50
N LYS A 502 24.87 -6.25 -12.87
CA LYS A 502 25.99 -5.34 -13.08
C LYS A 502 26.72 -5.73 -14.38
N PRO A 503 27.28 -4.77 -15.13
CA PRO A 503 28.13 -5.08 -16.27
C PRO A 503 29.24 -6.07 -15.89
N GLY A 504 29.39 -7.14 -16.67
CA GLY A 504 30.39 -8.19 -16.43
C GLY A 504 30.00 -9.25 -15.39
N ALA A 505 28.75 -9.26 -14.90
CA ALA A 505 28.25 -10.37 -14.08
C ALA A 505 28.35 -11.71 -14.85
N PRO A 506 28.70 -12.82 -14.17
CA PRO A 506 28.82 -14.12 -14.81
C PRO A 506 27.46 -14.59 -15.34
N GLU A 507 27.49 -15.31 -16.46
CA GLU A 507 26.31 -16.00 -16.97
C GLU A 507 25.82 -17.05 -15.96
N PRO A 508 24.50 -17.26 -15.82
CA PRO A 508 23.96 -18.29 -14.95
C PRO A 508 24.47 -19.70 -15.31
N ASP A 509 24.80 -20.50 -14.29
CA ASP A 509 25.22 -21.88 -14.47
C ASP A 509 24.07 -22.76 -15.00
N GLY A 510 24.15 -23.16 -16.27
CA GLY A 510 23.19 -24.03 -16.91
C GLY A 510 23.06 -25.41 -16.25
N GLY A 511 24.15 -25.97 -15.73
CA GLY A 511 24.14 -27.23 -14.99
C GLY A 511 23.37 -27.12 -13.67
N MET A 512 23.59 -26.03 -12.93
CA MET A 512 22.83 -25.73 -11.71
C MET A 512 21.33 -25.57 -12.01
N LYS A 513 20.97 -24.84 -13.07
CA LYS A 513 19.57 -24.72 -13.51
C LYS A 513 18.94 -26.09 -13.76
N GLN A 514 19.59 -26.97 -14.52
CA GLN A 514 19.06 -28.30 -14.80
C GLN A 514 18.91 -29.15 -13.53
N ALA A 515 19.85 -29.03 -12.59
CA ALA A 515 19.76 -29.73 -11.31
C ALA A 515 18.55 -29.26 -10.48
N ILE A 516 18.31 -27.94 -10.40
CA ILE A 516 17.15 -27.38 -9.70
C ILE A 516 15.85 -27.81 -10.38
N LEU A 517 15.76 -27.72 -11.71
CA LEU A 517 14.57 -28.15 -12.46
C LEU A 517 14.25 -29.63 -12.21
N LYS A 518 15.25 -30.51 -12.20
CA LYS A 518 15.06 -31.93 -11.85
C LYS A 518 14.49 -32.12 -10.44
N ALA A 519 14.91 -31.31 -9.47
CA ALA A 519 14.35 -31.35 -8.12
C ALA A 519 12.91 -30.82 -8.08
N LEU A 520 12.60 -29.77 -8.84
CA LEU A 520 11.24 -29.24 -8.99
C LEU A 520 10.31 -30.24 -9.66
N ASP A 521 10.77 -30.98 -10.68
CA ASP A 521 9.98 -32.00 -11.37
C ASP A 521 9.54 -33.12 -10.40
N ARG A 522 10.40 -33.48 -9.44
CA ARG A 522 10.04 -34.42 -8.35
C ARG A 522 8.87 -33.87 -7.51
N LEU A 523 8.84 -32.58 -7.19
CA LEU A 523 7.75 -31.96 -6.44
C LEU A 523 6.49 -31.80 -7.30
N GLN A 524 6.66 -31.38 -8.54
CA GLN A 524 5.61 -31.18 -9.54
C GLN A 524 4.88 -32.49 -9.86
N SER A 525 5.56 -33.64 -9.85
CA SER A 525 4.95 -34.96 -9.99
C SER A 525 3.91 -35.30 -8.90
N LYS A 526 3.98 -34.61 -7.74
CA LYS A 526 3.09 -34.77 -6.59
C LYS A 526 1.98 -33.72 -6.52
N TRP A 527 1.77 -32.94 -7.58
CA TRP A 527 0.90 -31.75 -7.61
C TRP A 527 -0.44 -31.91 -6.89
N ASP A 528 -1.15 -33.02 -7.11
CA ASP A 528 -2.50 -33.24 -6.56
C ASP A 528 -2.50 -33.47 -5.05
N SER A 529 -1.36 -33.85 -4.47
CA SER A 529 -1.17 -33.98 -3.02
C SER A 529 -0.68 -32.70 -2.34
N LEU A 530 -0.30 -31.68 -3.12
CA LEU A 530 0.20 -30.41 -2.59
C LEU A 530 -0.95 -29.55 -2.07
N THR A 531 -0.71 -28.88 -0.94
CA THR A 531 -1.59 -27.81 -0.46
C THR A 531 -1.60 -26.63 -1.44
N GLU A 532 -2.64 -25.79 -1.42
CA GLU A 532 -2.71 -24.58 -2.26
C GLU A 532 -1.46 -23.69 -2.09
N ARG A 533 -0.97 -23.53 -0.86
CA ARG A 533 0.28 -22.83 -0.55
C ARG A 533 1.47 -23.46 -1.28
N GLN A 534 1.66 -24.77 -1.14
CA GLN A 534 2.78 -25.48 -1.75
C GLN A 534 2.75 -25.44 -3.28
N GLN A 535 1.55 -25.43 -3.88
CA GLN A 535 1.39 -25.22 -5.33
C GLN A 535 1.84 -23.82 -5.74
N ALA A 536 1.41 -22.77 -5.03
CA ALA A 536 1.85 -21.40 -5.29
C ALA A 536 3.36 -21.22 -5.07
N ASP A 537 3.90 -21.78 -3.98
CA ASP A 537 5.35 -21.76 -3.70
C ASP A 537 6.13 -22.46 -4.81
N LEU A 538 5.68 -23.63 -5.29
CA LEU A 538 6.30 -24.35 -6.40
C LEU A 538 6.35 -23.51 -7.68
N LEU A 539 5.24 -22.85 -8.04
CA LEU A 539 5.16 -21.95 -9.19
C LEU A 539 6.11 -20.76 -9.02
N ARG A 540 6.20 -20.19 -7.81
CA ARG A 540 7.14 -19.12 -7.52
C ARG A 540 8.59 -19.58 -7.72
N VAL A 541 8.97 -20.79 -7.27
CA VAL A 541 10.34 -21.28 -7.47
C VAL A 541 10.64 -21.47 -8.96
N TYR A 542 9.73 -22.04 -9.75
CA TYR A 542 9.88 -22.07 -11.22
C TYR A 542 10.07 -20.67 -11.81
N ALA A 543 9.26 -19.70 -11.37
CA ALA A 543 9.36 -18.32 -11.83
C ALA A 543 10.74 -17.71 -11.53
N ILE A 544 11.26 -17.87 -10.30
CA ILE A 544 12.59 -17.37 -9.93
C ILE A 544 13.69 -18.02 -10.78
N VAL A 545 13.64 -19.35 -10.95
CA VAL A 545 14.60 -20.08 -11.79
C VAL A 545 14.60 -19.53 -13.21
N PHE A 546 13.44 -19.35 -13.82
CA PHE A 546 13.35 -18.88 -15.20
C PHE A 546 13.71 -17.41 -15.40
N VAL A 547 13.40 -16.55 -14.42
CA VAL A 547 13.79 -15.14 -14.46
C VAL A 547 15.31 -14.99 -14.34
N ARG A 548 15.92 -15.67 -13.37
CA ARG A 548 17.33 -15.46 -13.02
C ARG A 548 18.29 -16.33 -13.83
N MET A 549 17.88 -17.55 -14.17
CA MET A 549 18.74 -18.55 -14.86
C MET A 549 18.32 -18.80 -16.32
N GLY A 550 17.38 -17.99 -16.83
CA GLY A 550 16.86 -18.08 -18.19
C GLY A 550 15.79 -19.14 -18.39
N GLY A 551 14.92 -18.93 -19.39
CA GLY A 551 13.82 -19.83 -19.72
C GLY A 551 14.24 -21.22 -20.22
N PRO A 552 13.33 -22.20 -20.25
CA PRO A 552 13.64 -23.54 -20.72
C PRO A 552 13.87 -23.58 -22.25
N GLU A 553 14.66 -24.56 -22.68
CA GLU A 553 14.82 -24.94 -24.09
C GLU A 553 13.49 -25.45 -24.67
N ASP A 554 13.34 -25.45 -26.00
CA ASP A 554 12.05 -25.68 -26.67
C ASP A 554 11.36 -27.00 -26.28
N ALA A 555 12.11 -28.11 -26.22
CA ALA A 555 11.54 -29.41 -25.82
C ALA A 555 11.07 -29.41 -24.35
N ALA A 556 11.89 -28.89 -23.44
CA ALA A 556 11.55 -28.77 -22.02
C ALA A 556 10.39 -27.78 -21.78
N ARG A 557 10.37 -26.68 -22.55
CA ARG A 557 9.29 -25.68 -22.54
C ARG A 557 7.96 -26.32 -22.90
N ALA A 558 7.92 -27.10 -23.99
CA ALA A 558 6.71 -27.79 -24.43
C ALA A 558 6.22 -28.82 -23.39
N ALA A 559 7.14 -29.58 -22.79
CA ALA A 559 6.81 -30.54 -21.73
C ALA A 559 6.24 -29.86 -20.48
N LEU A 560 6.88 -28.79 -20.01
CA LEU A 560 6.41 -28.01 -18.86
C LEU A 560 5.06 -27.35 -19.14
N ALA A 561 4.89 -26.74 -20.32
CA ALA A 561 3.63 -26.15 -20.72
C ALA A 561 2.50 -27.18 -20.68
N SER A 562 2.69 -28.34 -21.32
CA SER A 562 1.71 -29.43 -21.30
C SER A 562 1.36 -29.89 -19.88
N ALA A 563 2.36 -30.03 -19.01
CA ALA A 563 2.16 -30.48 -17.64
C ALA A 563 1.39 -29.46 -16.78
N PHE A 564 1.56 -28.15 -16.99
CA PHE A 564 0.79 -27.14 -16.25
C PHE A 564 -0.57 -26.84 -16.90
N GLU A 565 -0.72 -27.00 -18.21
CA GLU A 565 -2.00 -26.85 -18.91
C GLU A 565 -3.04 -27.87 -18.47
N SER A 566 -2.62 -29.09 -18.12
CA SER A 566 -3.53 -30.11 -17.57
C SER A 566 -4.06 -29.77 -16.17
N ARG A 567 -3.44 -28.78 -15.50
CA ARG A 567 -3.74 -28.35 -14.13
C ARG A 567 -4.39 -26.98 -14.06
N PHE A 568 -4.65 -26.34 -15.21
CA PHE A 568 -5.17 -24.98 -15.31
C PHE A 568 -6.50 -24.92 -16.09
N PRO A 569 -7.55 -24.25 -15.57
CA PRO A 569 -7.65 -23.68 -14.23
C PRO A 569 -7.72 -24.75 -13.15
N SER A 570 -7.13 -24.45 -12.00
CA SER A 570 -7.19 -25.27 -10.78
C SER A 570 -8.44 -24.99 -9.94
N GLY A 571 -9.14 -23.89 -10.19
CA GLY A 571 -10.27 -23.42 -9.38
C GLY A 571 -9.83 -22.74 -8.08
N ARG A 572 -8.52 -22.50 -7.92
CA ARG A 572 -7.91 -21.85 -6.75
C ARG A 572 -7.31 -20.53 -7.20
N LYS A 573 -7.88 -19.41 -6.74
CA LYS A 573 -7.52 -18.06 -7.18
C LYS A 573 -6.02 -17.77 -7.05
N LEU A 574 -5.40 -18.16 -5.93
CA LEU A 574 -3.98 -17.90 -5.68
C LEU A 574 -3.08 -18.61 -6.69
N VAL A 575 -3.44 -19.83 -7.07
CA VAL A 575 -2.66 -20.69 -7.96
C VAL A 575 -2.90 -20.31 -9.42
N ASP A 576 -4.14 -19.96 -9.78
CA ASP A 576 -4.52 -19.68 -11.16
C ASP A 576 -3.86 -18.41 -11.74
N GLY A 577 -3.63 -17.38 -10.92
CA GLY A 577 -2.88 -16.19 -11.35
C GLY A 577 -1.41 -16.50 -11.68
N ASP A 578 -0.74 -17.30 -10.84
CA ASP A 578 0.66 -17.70 -11.06
C ASP A 578 0.78 -18.73 -12.21
N LEU A 579 -0.18 -19.65 -12.36
CA LEU A 579 -0.27 -20.56 -13.50
C LEU A 579 -0.45 -19.82 -14.82
N ALA A 580 -1.33 -18.81 -14.86
CA ALA A 580 -1.54 -18.00 -16.06
C ALA A 580 -0.23 -17.30 -16.49
N GLN A 581 0.48 -16.69 -15.55
CA GLN A 581 1.78 -16.06 -15.83
C GLN A 581 2.82 -17.07 -16.35
N LEU A 582 2.91 -18.24 -15.71
CA LEU A 582 3.84 -19.30 -16.11
C LEU A 582 3.53 -19.84 -17.50
N LEU A 583 2.26 -20.16 -17.79
CA LEU A 583 1.84 -20.66 -19.10
C LEU A 583 2.04 -19.64 -20.21
N VAL A 584 1.82 -18.35 -19.93
CA VAL A 584 2.12 -17.28 -20.89
C VAL A 584 3.63 -17.17 -21.12
N PHE A 585 4.45 -17.21 -20.07
CA PHE A 585 5.91 -17.21 -20.22
C PHE A 585 6.42 -18.41 -21.05
N LEU A 586 5.86 -19.60 -20.80
CA LEU A 586 6.19 -20.82 -21.53
C LEU A 586 5.61 -20.84 -22.95
N GLN A 587 4.76 -19.87 -23.32
CA GLN A 587 4.06 -19.83 -24.61
C GLN A 587 3.24 -21.10 -24.85
N GLY A 588 2.51 -21.55 -23.82
CA GLY A 588 1.69 -22.76 -23.88
C GLY A 588 0.67 -22.72 -25.02
N PRO A 589 0.58 -23.77 -25.86
CA PRO A 589 -0.30 -23.76 -27.04
C PRO A 589 -1.79 -23.70 -26.70
N ASN A 590 -2.20 -24.08 -25.48
CA ASN A 590 -3.58 -23.96 -25.01
C ASN A 590 -3.78 -22.80 -24.03
N ALA A 591 -2.76 -22.00 -23.74
CA ALA A 591 -2.84 -20.91 -22.78
C ALA A 591 -3.96 -19.91 -23.13
N ALA A 592 -4.07 -19.48 -24.39
CA ALA A 592 -5.15 -18.59 -24.82
C ALA A 592 -6.54 -19.22 -24.63
N LYS A 593 -6.69 -20.49 -25.01
CA LYS A 593 -7.93 -21.27 -24.87
C LYS A 593 -8.37 -21.42 -23.40
N ARG A 594 -7.44 -21.37 -22.44
CA ARG A 594 -7.75 -21.45 -21.00
C ARG A 594 -7.95 -20.08 -20.36
N VAL A 595 -7.05 -19.12 -20.64
CA VAL A 595 -7.04 -17.80 -19.98
C VAL A 595 -8.16 -16.90 -20.51
N VAL A 596 -8.47 -16.90 -21.81
CA VAL A 596 -9.50 -16.00 -22.38
C VAL A 596 -10.89 -16.28 -21.79
N PRO A 597 -11.35 -17.55 -21.65
CA PRO A 597 -12.62 -17.81 -20.96
C PRO A 597 -12.61 -17.38 -19.49
N LEU A 598 -11.50 -17.58 -18.77
CA LEU A 598 -11.36 -17.13 -17.38
C LEU A 598 -11.39 -15.61 -17.27
N LEU A 599 -10.77 -14.90 -18.21
CA LEU A 599 -10.82 -13.45 -18.30
C LEU A 599 -12.27 -12.98 -18.50
N ALA A 600 -13.05 -13.67 -19.34
CA ALA A 600 -14.44 -13.33 -19.57
C ALA A 600 -15.35 -13.67 -18.38
N SER A 601 -15.08 -14.77 -17.66
CA SER A 601 -15.91 -15.25 -16.54
C SER A 601 -15.48 -14.74 -15.17
N ALA A 602 -14.31 -14.11 -15.05
CA ALA A 602 -13.81 -13.62 -13.78
C ALA A 602 -14.77 -12.57 -13.17
N PRO A 603 -15.11 -12.71 -11.87
CA PRO A 603 -16.18 -11.94 -11.23
C PRO A 603 -15.82 -10.47 -11.00
N THR A 604 -14.54 -10.14 -10.87
CA THR A 604 -14.07 -8.79 -10.50
C THR A 604 -13.08 -8.23 -11.51
N GLN A 605 -13.09 -6.90 -11.68
CA GLN A 605 -12.28 -6.28 -12.74
C GLN A 605 -10.81 -6.43 -12.40
N GLU A 606 -10.50 -6.50 -11.11
CA GLU A 606 -9.20 -6.83 -10.57
C GLU A 606 -8.76 -8.18 -11.13
N GLU A 607 -9.54 -9.24 -10.94
CA GLU A 607 -9.20 -10.56 -11.49
C GLU A 607 -9.05 -10.54 -13.02
N GLN A 608 -9.90 -9.79 -13.72
CA GLN A 608 -9.77 -9.60 -15.17
C GLN A 608 -8.48 -8.87 -15.54
N MET A 609 -8.13 -7.82 -14.81
CA MET A 609 -6.90 -7.05 -15.00
C MET A 609 -5.66 -7.89 -14.72
N ASP A 610 -5.70 -8.82 -13.75
CA ASP A 610 -4.57 -9.72 -13.46
C ASP A 610 -4.36 -10.75 -14.57
N LEU A 611 -5.45 -11.35 -15.05
CA LEU A 611 -5.45 -12.28 -16.18
C LEU A 611 -5.03 -11.56 -17.48
N ALA A 612 -5.54 -10.37 -17.75
CA ALA A 612 -5.19 -9.58 -18.92
C ALA A 612 -3.74 -9.09 -18.87
N LYS A 613 -3.26 -8.64 -17.69
CA LYS A 613 -1.84 -8.35 -17.46
C LYS A 613 -1.01 -9.57 -17.82
N SER A 614 -1.40 -10.77 -17.39
CA SER A 614 -0.65 -11.99 -17.72
C SER A 614 -0.70 -12.29 -19.22
N LEU A 615 -1.90 -12.31 -19.81
CA LEU A 615 -2.17 -12.69 -21.20
C LEU A 615 -1.50 -11.78 -22.24
N ARG A 616 -1.20 -10.52 -21.91
CA ARG A 616 -0.68 -9.50 -22.84
C ARG A 616 0.62 -9.89 -23.56
N MET A 617 1.36 -10.88 -23.03
CA MET A 617 2.65 -11.33 -23.58
C MET A 617 2.55 -12.64 -24.38
N LEU A 618 1.36 -13.23 -24.52
CA LEU A 618 1.18 -14.51 -25.19
C LEU A 618 1.11 -14.37 -26.71
N LYS A 619 1.98 -15.10 -27.43
CA LYS A 619 2.00 -15.17 -28.90
C LYS A 619 1.45 -16.49 -29.45
N ALA A 620 1.50 -17.56 -28.67
CA ALA A 620 1.05 -18.90 -29.09
C ALA A 620 -0.44 -19.16 -28.79
N GLY A 621 -1.02 -20.13 -29.51
CA GLY A 621 -2.33 -20.72 -29.17
C GLY A 621 -3.56 -19.91 -29.56
N TRP A 622 -3.41 -18.87 -30.38
CA TRP A 622 -4.52 -18.00 -30.79
C TRP A 622 -5.31 -18.57 -31.96
N THR A 623 -6.64 -18.57 -31.83
CA THR A 623 -7.59 -18.70 -32.94
C THR A 623 -8.23 -17.35 -33.22
N PRO A 624 -8.84 -17.13 -34.40
CA PRO A 624 -9.57 -15.90 -34.69
C PRO A 624 -10.63 -15.56 -33.63
N GLU A 625 -11.33 -16.56 -33.11
CA GLU A 625 -12.40 -16.39 -32.11
C GLU A 625 -11.85 -15.97 -30.75
N LEU A 626 -10.74 -16.58 -30.30
CA LEU A 626 -10.07 -16.19 -29.06
C LEU A 626 -9.50 -14.77 -29.16
N ARG A 627 -8.98 -14.40 -30.33
CA ARG A 627 -8.47 -13.06 -30.57
C ARG A 627 -9.60 -12.02 -30.60
N ASP A 628 -10.72 -12.34 -31.26
CA ASP A 628 -11.92 -11.51 -31.26
C ASP A 628 -12.41 -11.28 -29.82
N ALA A 629 -12.49 -12.32 -29.00
CA ALA A 629 -12.87 -12.21 -27.59
C ALA A 629 -11.88 -11.36 -26.75
N GLN A 630 -10.57 -11.49 -26.97
CA GLN A 630 -9.57 -10.64 -26.30
C GLN A 630 -9.75 -9.16 -26.67
N VAL A 631 -9.97 -8.87 -27.96
CA VAL A 631 -10.19 -7.49 -28.43
C VAL A 631 -11.51 -6.92 -27.92
N GLU A 632 -12.56 -7.74 -27.85
CA GLU A 632 -13.83 -7.37 -27.23
C GLU A 632 -13.68 -7.02 -25.76
N TRP A 633 -12.91 -7.82 -25.02
CA TRP A 633 -12.57 -7.51 -23.64
C TRP A 633 -11.80 -6.19 -23.54
N LEU A 634 -10.79 -5.95 -24.37
CA LEU A 634 -10.03 -4.68 -24.36
C LEU A 634 -10.92 -3.46 -24.61
N VAL A 635 -11.89 -3.58 -25.51
CA VAL A 635 -12.87 -2.50 -25.75
C VAL A 635 -13.78 -2.32 -24.55
N LYS A 636 -14.31 -3.41 -23.98
CA LYS A 636 -15.16 -3.39 -22.77
C LYS A 636 -14.41 -2.75 -21.59
N ALA A 637 -13.14 -3.11 -21.40
CA ALA A 637 -12.31 -2.69 -20.29
C ALA A 637 -12.09 -1.17 -20.24
N ARG A 638 -12.24 -0.44 -21.36
CA ARG A 638 -12.24 1.04 -21.36
C ARG A 638 -13.36 1.65 -20.52
N GLY A 639 -14.44 0.89 -20.31
CA GLY A 639 -15.51 1.27 -19.40
C GLY A 639 -15.20 1.05 -17.93
N TYR A 640 -14.12 0.35 -17.59
CA TYR A 640 -13.73 0.15 -16.19
C TYR A 640 -13.28 1.45 -15.54
N ARG A 641 -13.37 1.46 -14.21
CA ARG A 641 -13.09 2.63 -13.38
C ARG A 641 -12.15 2.23 -12.24
N GLY A 642 -11.20 3.10 -11.94
CA GLY A 642 -10.20 2.90 -10.90
C GLY A 642 -9.51 4.19 -10.52
N GLY A 643 -8.42 4.08 -9.75
CA GLY A 643 -7.59 5.22 -9.38
C GLY A 643 -6.95 5.91 -10.59
N ASN A 644 -6.24 7.00 -10.35
CA ASN A 644 -5.71 7.87 -11.40
C ASN A 644 -4.78 7.16 -12.41
N SER A 645 -4.13 6.06 -12.05
CA SER A 645 -3.24 5.28 -12.93
C SER A 645 -3.97 4.18 -13.71
N PHE A 646 -5.22 3.89 -13.36
CA PHE A 646 -5.99 2.76 -13.91
C PHE A 646 -6.06 2.76 -15.44
N GLY A 647 -6.46 3.88 -16.05
CA GLY A 647 -6.56 4.00 -17.51
C GLY A 647 -5.21 3.76 -18.21
N GLY A 648 -4.11 4.25 -17.61
CA GLY A 648 -2.77 4.02 -18.15
C GLY A 648 -2.31 2.56 -18.06
N PHE A 649 -2.75 1.80 -17.06
CA PHE A 649 -2.50 0.36 -17.03
C PHE A 649 -3.24 -0.37 -18.14
N LEU A 650 -4.48 0.02 -18.45
CA LEU A 650 -5.22 -0.53 -19.59
C LEU A 650 -4.53 -0.19 -20.92
N ASP A 651 -4.05 1.04 -21.07
CA ASP A 651 -3.27 1.45 -22.25
C ASP A 651 -1.99 0.62 -22.38
N ASN A 652 -1.28 0.36 -21.27
CA ASN A 652 -0.10 -0.51 -21.24
C ASN A 652 -0.45 -1.95 -21.64
N ILE A 653 -1.53 -2.53 -21.10
CA ILE A 653 -2.00 -3.87 -21.45
C ILE A 653 -2.35 -3.96 -22.93
N GLN A 654 -3.09 -2.99 -23.45
CA GLN A 654 -3.46 -2.94 -24.86
C GLN A 654 -2.22 -2.82 -25.75
N ARG A 655 -1.29 -1.93 -25.42
CA ARG A 655 -0.04 -1.75 -26.18
C ARG A 655 0.74 -3.07 -26.25
N ASP A 656 0.99 -3.69 -25.11
CA ASP A 656 1.77 -4.93 -25.04
C ASP A 656 1.03 -6.07 -25.78
N THR A 657 -0.29 -6.15 -25.65
CA THR A 657 -1.13 -7.11 -26.38
C THR A 657 -1.04 -6.92 -27.89
N VAL A 658 -1.18 -5.69 -28.39
CA VAL A 658 -1.09 -5.38 -29.83
C VAL A 658 0.29 -5.68 -30.39
N ALA A 659 1.35 -5.59 -29.57
CA ALA A 659 2.69 -5.99 -29.98
C ALA A 659 2.82 -7.51 -30.23
N THR A 660 1.88 -8.32 -29.75
CA THR A 660 1.82 -9.77 -30.05
C THR A 660 1.05 -10.10 -31.33
N PHE A 661 0.33 -9.13 -31.91
CA PHE A 661 -0.51 -9.35 -33.09
C PHE A 661 0.34 -9.47 -34.36
N THR A 662 -0.13 -10.31 -35.28
CA THR A 662 0.29 -10.30 -36.68
C THR A 662 -0.14 -9.00 -37.35
N ASP A 663 0.48 -8.65 -38.48
CA ASP A 663 0.13 -7.41 -39.19
C ASP A 663 -1.30 -7.43 -39.74
N ALA A 664 -1.82 -8.62 -40.09
CA ALA A 664 -3.22 -8.81 -40.47
C ALA A 664 -4.18 -8.54 -39.31
N GLU A 665 -3.88 -9.02 -38.10
CA GLU A 665 -4.67 -8.73 -36.90
C GLU A 665 -4.62 -7.24 -36.54
N LYS A 666 -3.44 -6.60 -36.60
CA LYS A 666 -3.32 -5.15 -36.38
C LYS A 666 -4.22 -4.37 -37.33
N ALA A 667 -4.21 -4.71 -38.62
CA ALA A 667 -5.08 -4.07 -39.61
C ALA A 667 -6.58 -4.33 -39.34
N LYS A 668 -6.96 -5.57 -39.00
CA LYS A 668 -8.35 -5.95 -38.68
C LYS A 668 -8.90 -5.17 -37.49
N TYR A 669 -8.10 -5.00 -36.43
CA TYR A 669 -8.59 -4.47 -35.15
C TYR A 669 -8.30 -2.99 -34.91
N ALA A 670 -7.49 -2.32 -35.74
CA ALA A 670 -7.10 -0.92 -35.55
C ALA A 670 -8.29 0.00 -35.25
N ALA A 671 -9.30 0.01 -36.11
CA ALA A 671 -10.48 0.88 -35.93
C ALA A 671 -11.28 0.55 -34.66
N LYS A 672 -11.35 -0.71 -34.24
CA LYS A 672 -12.04 -1.15 -33.01
C LYS A 672 -11.25 -0.70 -31.77
N LEU A 673 -9.93 -0.78 -31.83
CA LEU A 673 -9.02 -0.36 -30.77
C LEU A 673 -8.76 1.16 -30.73
N GLU A 674 -9.15 1.93 -31.73
CA GLU A 674 -9.05 3.41 -31.69
C GLU A 674 -10.31 4.08 -31.11
N LYS A 675 -11.49 3.45 -31.25
CA LYS A 675 -12.76 3.99 -30.75
C LYS A 675 -12.78 4.12 -29.23
N ARG A 676 -12.73 5.36 -28.71
CA ARG A 676 -12.72 5.65 -27.26
C ARG A 676 -14.11 5.73 -26.63
N ASP A 677 -15.18 5.59 -27.42
CA ASP A 677 -16.54 5.71 -26.92
C ASP A 677 -16.90 4.53 -26.01
N VAL A 678 -17.03 4.83 -24.72
CA VAL A 678 -17.65 3.93 -23.76
C VAL A 678 -19.13 4.24 -23.79
N ALA A 679 -19.96 3.26 -24.15
CA ALA A 679 -21.42 3.40 -23.99
C ALA A 679 -21.71 3.76 -22.53
N ALA A 680 -22.36 4.90 -22.31
CA ALA A 680 -22.91 5.23 -21.00
C ALA A 680 -23.78 4.05 -20.54
N ILE A 681 -23.67 3.65 -19.26
CA ILE A 681 -24.68 2.76 -18.68
C ILE A 681 -26.01 3.46 -18.92
N PRO A 682 -26.95 2.85 -19.66
CA PRO A 682 -28.23 3.50 -19.93
C PRO A 682 -28.88 3.82 -18.59
N ALA A 683 -29.14 5.10 -18.34
CA ALA A 683 -29.98 5.49 -17.22
C ALA A 683 -31.33 4.79 -17.46
N ALA A 684 -31.70 3.88 -16.57
CA ALA A 684 -32.95 3.18 -16.74
C ALA A 684 -34.12 4.17 -16.61
N PRO A 685 -35.23 3.94 -17.34
CA PRO A 685 -36.40 4.80 -17.21
C PRO A 685 -36.90 4.81 -15.76
N PRO A 686 -37.35 5.97 -15.25
CA PRO A 686 -37.83 6.09 -13.89
C PRO A 686 -39.01 5.15 -13.64
N ARG A 687 -38.90 4.32 -12.60
CA ARG A 687 -39.98 3.43 -12.15
C ARG A 687 -40.90 4.18 -11.17
N PRO A 688 -42.22 3.90 -11.18
CA PRO A 688 -43.09 4.44 -10.15
C PRO A 688 -42.71 3.87 -8.78
N LEU A 689 -42.93 4.64 -7.72
CA LEU A 689 -42.80 4.20 -6.34
C LEU A 689 -43.76 3.01 -6.10
N VAL A 690 -43.24 1.92 -5.54
CA VAL A 690 -44.05 0.75 -5.13
C VAL A 690 -44.41 0.86 -3.66
N LYS A 691 -43.39 0.93 -2.79
CA LYS A 691 -43.55 1.04 -1.34
C LYS A 691 -42.24 1.58 -0.73
N LYS A 692 -42.34 2.42 0.30
CA LYS A 692 -41.20 2.73 1.17
C LYS A 692 -41.01 1.56 2.14
N TYR A 693 -40.05 0.68 1.86
CA TYR A 693 -39.88 -0.55 2.64
C TYR A 693 -39.23 -0.27 4.00
N LEU A 694 -39.73 -0.95 5.02
CA LEU A 694 -39.06 -1.14 6.31
C LEU A 694 -38.58 -2.59 6.41
N MET A 695 -37.63 -2.87 7.31
CA MET A 695 -37.16 -4.25 7.56
C MET A 695 -38.33 -5.20 7.85
N ALA A 696 -39.30 -4.77 8.66
CA ALA A 696 -40.48 -5.56 9.01
C ALA A 696 -41.35 -5.95 7.80
N ASP A 697 -41.33 -5.17 6.72
CA ASP A 697 -42.08 -5.47 5.50
C ASP A 697 -41.47 -6.62 4.71
N LEU A 698 -40.16 -6.81 4.81
CA LEU A 698 -39.39 -7.78 4.03
C LEU A 698 -38.93 -8.98 4.86
N ASP A 699 -39.02 -8.92 6.19
CA ASP A 699 -38.61 -9.99 7.11
C ASP A 699 -39.30 -11.32 6.79
N GLY A 700 -40.62 -11.29 6.54
CA GLY A 700 -41.38 -12.49 6.19
C GLY A 700 -40.95 -13.13 4.86
N LYS A 701 -40.51 -12.32 3.88
CA LYS A 701 -39.98 -12.78 2.59
C LYS A 701 -38.54 -13.26 2.70
N LEU A 702 -37.70 -12.53 3.46
CA LEU A 702 -36.32 -12.89 3.70
C LEU A 702 -36.20 -14.21 4.48
N ALA A 703 -37.11 -14.45 5.43
CA ALA A 703 -37.17 -15.69 6.23
C ALA A 703 -37.52 -16.93 5.40
N GLN A 704 -38.16 -16.78 4.23
CA GLN A 704 -38.40 -17.88 3.29
C GLN A 704 -37.10 -18.34 2.60
N GLY A 705 -36.01 -17.58 2.77
CA GLY A 705 -34.73 -17.83 2.12
C GLY A 705 -34.67 -17.31 0.69
N LEU A 706 -33.45 -17.27 0.16
CA LEU A 706 -33.16 -16.83 -1.22
C LEU A 706 -32.94 -18.02 -2.17
N ALA A 707 -33.03 -19.25 -1.67
CA ALA A 707 -32.80 -20.47 -2.44
C ALA A 707 -34.04 -20.83 -3.29
N GLY A 708 -33.84 -21.21 -4.55
CA GLY A 708 -34.91 -21.65 -5.44
C GLY A 708 -35.81 -20.52 -5.95
N GLY A 709 -35.80 -20.29 -7.27
CA GLY A 709 -36.78 -19.44 -7.94
C GLY A 709 -36.51 -17.93 -7.97
N ARG A 710 -35.32 -17.46 -7.57
CA ARG A 710 -34.90 -16.07 -7.82
C ARG A 710 -34.42 -15.88 -9.25
N ASN A 711 -34.39 -14.64 -9.74
CA ASN A 711 -33.99 -14.34 -11.12
C ASN A 711 -32.73 -13.46 -11.17
N PHE A 712 -31.63 -14.04 -11.67
CA PHE A 712 -30.33 -13.36 -11.79
C PHE A 712 -30.38 -12.12 -12.69
N GLU A 713 -30.92 -12.26 -13.91
CA GLU A 713 -30.97 -11.15 -14.88
C GLU A 713 -31.86 -10.01 -14.38
N ARG A 714 -32.98 -10.35 -13.74
CA ARG A 714 -33.84 -9.35 -13.09
C ARG A 714 -33.05 -8.65 -11.98
N GLY A 715 -32.42 -9.38 -11.05
CA GLY A 715 -31.61 -8.77 -9.99
C GLY A 715 -30.48 -7.86 -10.49
N ARG A 716 -29.81 -8.26 -11.58
CA ARG A 716 -28.80 -7.43 -12.27
C ARG A 716 -29.39 -6.14 -12.83
N VAL A 717 -30.48 -6.24 -13.59
CA VAL A 717 -31.17 -5.08 -14.16
C VAL A 717 -31.61 -4.14 -13.04
N LEU A 718 -32.13 -4.70 -11.94
CA LEU A 718 -32.54 -3.94 -10.77
C LEU A 718 -31.36 -3.21 -10.11
N PHE A 719 -30.17 -3.81 -10.02
CA PHE A 719 -28.98 -3.15 -9.49
C PHE A 719 -28.60 -1.88 -10.29
N GLY A 720 -28.80 -1.90 -11.61
CA GLY A 720 -28.65 -0.71 -12.46
C GLY A 720 -29.81 0.27 -12.33
N GLN A 721 -31.05 -0.22 -12.36
CA GLN A 721 -32.26 0.60 -12.23
C GLN A 721 -32.32 1.37 -10.91
N THR A 722 -31.76 0.78 -9.84
CA THR A 722 -31.64 1.38 -8.52
C THR A 722 -30.36 2.19 -8.35
N THR A 723 -29.67 2.54 -9.44
CA THR A 723 -28.49 3.44 -9.46
C THR A 723 -27.27 2.88 -8.71
N CYS A 724 -27.30 1.65 -8.19
CA CYS A 724 -26.20 1.09 -7.42
C CYS A 724 -24.89 1.03 -8.23
N PHE A 725 -24.96 0.74 -9.54
CA PHE A 725 -23.79 0.79 -10.43
C PHE A 725 -23.09 2.16 -10.48
N SER A 726 -23.76 3.24 -10.11
CA SER A 726 -23.13 4.57 -10.20
C SER A 726 -22.06 4.77 -9.12
N CYS A 727 -22.20 4.09 -7.97
CA CYS A 727 -21.29 4.21 -6.84
C CYS A 727 -20.55 2.90 -6.53
N HIS A 728 -21.23 1.78 -6.67
CA HIS A 728 -20.74 0.46 -6.32
C HIS A 728 -20.39 -0.34 -7.55
N ARG A 729 -19.34 -1.14 -7.41
CA ARG A 729 -19.03 -2.18 -8.37
C ARG A 729 -19.74 -3.47 -8.01
N TYR A 730 -20.24 -4.17 -9.03
CA TYR A 730 -20.69 -5.54 -8.92
C TYR A 730 -20.45 -6.28 -10.23
N GLY A 731 -19.76 -7.42 -10.19
CA GLY A 731 -19.58 -8.24 -11.39
C GLY A 731 -18.81 -7.54 -12.52
N ASN A 732 -17.81 -6.72 -12.18
CA ASN A 732 -17.01 -5.85 -13.10
C ASN A 732 -17.72 -4.61 -13.63
N GLU A 733 -18.92 -4.31 -13.17
CA GLU A 733 -19.70 -3.18 -13.65
C GLU A 733 -19.93 -2.18 -12.53
N GLY A 734 -19.92 -0.89 -12.86
CA GLY A 734 -20.23 0.20 -11.95
C GLY A 734 -19.04 1.02 -11.44
N GLY A 735 -19.29 1.76 -10.36
CA GLY A 735 -18.42 2.80 -9.82
C GLY A 735 -17.45 2.32 -8.73
N ALA A 736 -16.48 3.17 -8.41
CA ALA A 736 -15.39 2.92 -7.47
C ALA A 736 -15.53 3.68 -6.13
N GLN A 737 -16.70 4.27 -5.92
CA GLN A 737 -16.91 5.37 -4.99
C GLN A 737 -17.37 4.84 -3.63
N GLY A 738 -18.25 3.86 -3.69
CA GLY A 738 -18.54 2.96 -2.59
C GLY A 738 -17.66 1.71 -2.65
N PRO A 739 -17.76 0.84 -1.63
CA PRO A 739 -17.10 -0.46 -1.64
C PRO A 739 -17.54 -1.32 -2.83
N ASP A 740 -16.61 -2.14 -3.34
CA ASP A 740 -16.94 -3.21 -4.28
C ASP A 740 -17.84 -4.25 -3.59
N LEU A 741 -19.01 -4.48 -4.16
CA LEU A 741 -20.04 -5.36 -3.60
C LEU A 741 -19.97 -6.78 -4.16
N THR A 742 -19.11 -7.07 -5.14
CA THR A 742 -19.00 -8.40 -5.76
C THR A 742 -18.69 -9.49 -4.73
N GLY A 743 -17.89 -9.17 -3.72
CA GLY A 743 -17.52 -10.07 -2.62
C GLY A 743 -18.37 -9.95 -1.36
N VAL A 744 -19.48 -9.19 -1.38
CA VAL A 744 -20.22 -8.78 -0.17
C VAL A 744 -20.74 -9.96 0.66
N ALA A 745 -21.08 -11.08 0.01
CA ALA A 745 -21.53 -12.31 0.66
C ALA A 745 -20.51 -12.95 1.62
N GLY A 746 -19.23 -12.58 1.54
CA GLY A 746 -18.21 -13.03 2.50
C GLY A 746 -18.19 -12.22 3.80
N ARG A 747 -18.92 -11.11 3.88
CA ARG A 747 -18.84 -10.13 4.99
C ARG A 747 -20.17 -9.87 5.69
N PHE A 748 -21.29 -10.03 4.99
CA PHE A 748 -22.62 -9.70 5.51
C PHE A 748 -23.56 -10.89 5.38
N SER A 749 -24.43 -11.08 6.37
CA SER A 749 -25.59 -11.94 6.21
C SER A 749 -26.62 -11.26 5.27
N PRO A 750 -27.59 -12.01 4.71
CA PRO A 750 -28.65 -11.42 3.90
C PRO A 750 -29.42 -10.30 4.63
N ARG A 751 -29.64 -10.45 5.94
CA ARG A 751 -30.34 -9.45 6.76
C ARG A 751 -29.51 -8.17 6.92
N ASP A 752 -28.23 -8.30 7.25
CA ASP A 752 -27.35 -7.15 7.47
C ASP A 752 -27.17 -6.35 6.18
N LEU A 753 -27.07 -7.05 5.04
CA LEU A 753 -26.97 -6.42 3.73
C LEU A 753 -28.26 -5.69 3.37
N LEU A 754 -29.43 -6.31 3.56
CA LEU A 754 -30.72 -5.67 3.30
C LEU A 754 -30.93 -4.43 4.19
N GLU A 755 -30.56 -4.52 5.46
CA GLU A 755 -30.64 -3.38 6.38
C GLU A 755 -29.74 -2.23 5.92
N SER A 756 -28.51 -2.54 5.47
CA SER A 756 -27.58 -1.53 4.94
C SER A 756 -28.09 -0.86 3.66
N ILE A 757 -28.94 -1.54 2.86
CA ILE A 757 -29.55 -0.99 1.65
C ILE A 757 -30.77 -0.10 2.00
N LEU A 758 -31.59 -0.55 2.95
CA LEU A 758 -32.81 0.17 3.36
C LEU A 758 -32.48 1.42 4.18
N ASP A 759 -31.51 1.30 5.09
CA ASP A 759 -31.07 2.38 5.97
C ASP A 759 -29.55 2.60 5.87
N PRO A 760 -29.06 3.15 4.73
CA PRO A 760 -27.64 3.36 4.51
C PRO A 760 -27.03 4.39 5.46
N SER A 761 -27.86 5.15 6.19
CA SER A 761 -27.41 6.13 7.19
C SER A 761 -27.37 5.56 8.61
N LYS A 762 -27.92 4.36 8.85
CA LYS A 762 -27.89 3.67 10.16
C LYS A 762 -26.47 3.50 10.67
N THR A 763 -25.56 3.10 9.78
CA THR A 763 -24.15 2.91 10.08
C THR A 763 -23.35 3.26 8.84
N VAL A 764 -22.83 4.49 8.81
CA VAL A 764 -21.91 4.92 7.77
C VAL A 764 -20.51 4.58 8.21
N SER A 765 -19.80 3.76 7.44
CA SER A 765 -18.37 3.53 7.70
C SER A 765 -17.64 4.87 7.66
N ASP A 766 -16.86 5.14 8.70
CA ASP A 766 -16.09 6.38 8.82
C ASP A 766 -15.10 6.56 7.66
N GLN A 767 -14.79 5.49 6.91
CA GLN A 767 -13.99 5.58 5.67
C GLN A 767 -14.73 6.33 4.57
N TYR A 768 -16.06 6.24 4.52
CA TYR A 768 -16.94 6.79 3.49
C TYR A 768 -17.83 7.93 3.99
N GLN A 769 -17.76 8.29 5.27
CA GLN A 769 -18.56 9.38 5.85
C GLN A 769 -18.18 10.74 5.25
N ALA A 770 -19.19 11.49 4.82
CA ALA A 770 -19.02 12.86 4.35
C ALA A 770 -19.07 13.88 5.49
N VAL A 771 -18.67 15.10 5.19
CA VAL A 771 -18.86 16.27 6.05
C VAL A 771 -19.78 17.27 5.38
N VAL A 772 -20.47 18.06 6.19
CA VAL A 772 -21.17 19.28 5.78
C VAL A 772 -20.26 20.44 6.15
N ILE A 773 -19.97 21.30 5.17
CA ILE A 773 -19.12 22.48 5.29
C ILE A 773 -19.97 23.70 5.00
N GLU A 774 -20.06 24.59 5.98
CA GLU A 774 -20.75 25.87 5.86
C GLU A 774 -19.71 26.98 5.71
N THR A 775 -19.88 27.87 4.74
CA THR A 775 -19.05 29.05 4.58
C THR A 775 -19.77 30.34 4.99
N ASP A 776 -19.00 31.39 5.28
CA ASP A 776 -19.43 32.70 5.77
C ASP A 776 -20.41 33.44 4.84
N ASP A 777 -20.41 33.09 3.55
CA ASP A 777 -21.39 33.53 2.56
C ASP A 777 -22.70 32.70 2.58
N GLY A 778 -22.87 31.83 3.59
CA GLY A 778 -24.03 30.97 3.79
C GLY A 778 -24.07 29.73 2.90
N LYS A 779 -23.01 29.46 2.13
CA LYS A 779 -22.97 28.30 1.23
C LYS A 779 -22.69 27.01 2.01
N LEU A 780 -23.62 26.06 1.88
CA LEU A 780 -23.45 24.70 2.38
C LEU A 780 -22.89 23.80 1.28
N THR A 781 -21.81 23.08 1.60
CA THR A 781 -21.18 22.09 0.73
C THR A 781 -21.04 20.77 1.47
N THR A 782 -21.71 19.73 0.98
CA THR A 782 -21.62 18.37 1.53
C THR A 782 -20.71 17.52 0.66
N GLY A 783 -19.73 16.83 1.27
CA GLY A 783 -18.82 15.95 0.54
C GLY A 783 -17.72 15.34 1.41
N ARG A 784 -16.84 14.55 0.79
CA ARG A 784 -15.69 13.95 1.48
C ARG A 784 -14.44 14.81 1.29
N ILE A 785 -13.72 15.07 2.37
CA ILE A 785 -12.41 15.74 2.31
C ILE A 785 -11.41 14.72 1.76
N VAL A 786 -10.76 15.06 0.63
CA VAL A 786 -9.80 14.17 -0.05
C VAL A 786 -8.37 14.63 0.15
N ASN A 787 -8.15 15.94 0.24
CA ASN A 787 -6.80 16.51 0.37
C ASN A 787 -6.83 17.92 0.97
N LEU A 788 -5.71 18.32 1.54
CA LEU A 788 -5.46 19.66 2.07
C LEU A 788 -4.15 20.21 1.49
N ASN A 789 -4.14 21.50 1.16
CA ASN A 789 -2.93 22.20 0.75
C ASN A 789 -3.03 23.68 1.10
N GLY A 790 -2.20 24.15 2.03
CA GLY A 790 -2.32 25.51 2.56
C GLY A 790 -3.70 25.78 3.15
N ASP A 791 -4.36 26.82 2.64
CA ASP A 791 -5.70 27.22 3.06
C ASP A 791 -6.81 26.55 2.23
N ASN A 792 -6.46 25.71 1.25
CA ASN A 792 -7.44 25.03 0.40
C ASN A 792 -7.74 23.60 0.91
N MET A 793 -9.03 23.30 0.98
CA MET A 793 -9.58 21.97 1.22
C MET A 793 -10.20 21.45 -0.07
N MET A 794 -9.80 20.26 -0.51
CA MET A 794 -10.36 19.63 -1.71
C MET A 794 -11.46 18.66 -1.30
N VAL A 795 -12.70 18.97 -1.70
CA VAL A 795 -13.90 18.24 -1.29
C VAL A 795 -14.55 17.56 -2.49
N MET A 796 -14.73 16.25 -2.40
CA MET A 796 -15.51 15.48 -3.37
C MET A 796 -17.00 15.57 -2.98
N THR A 797 -17.75 16.42 -3.69
CA THR A 797 -19.17 16.69 -3.43
C THR A 797 -20.11 15.76 -4.20
N ASN A 798 -19.65 15.25 -5.34
CA ASN A 798 -20.39 14.34 -6.18
C ASN A 798 -19.63 13.01 -6.27
N MET A 799 -20.21 11.96 -5.70
CA MET A 799 -19.64 10.62 -5.81
C MET A 799 -19.56 10.18 -7.28
N LEU A 800 -20.45 10.62 -8.16
CA LEU A 800 -20.43 10.23 -9.58
C LEU A 800 -19.30 10.90 -10.37
N GLU A 801 -18.69 11.94 -9.80
CA GLU A 801 -17.58 12.70 -10.40
C GLU A 801 -16.40 12.82 -9.41
N PRO A 802 -15.74 11.71 -9.04
CA PRO A 802 -14.69 11.70 -8.00
C PRO A 802 -13.56 12.70 -8.20
N ASN A 803 -13.23 12.97 -9.46
CA ASN A 803 -12.12 13.84 -9.84
C ASN A 803 -12.55 15.31 -9.93
N SER A 804 -13.85 15.59 -9.86
CA SER A 804 -14.43 16.92 -9.81
C SER A 804 -14.41 17.40 -8.36
N LEU A 805 -13.22 17.72 -7.88
CA LEU A 805 -13.02 18.19 -6.51
C LEU A 805 -13.39 19.68 -6.43
N THR A 806 -14.24 20.03 -5.47
CA THR A 806 -14.57 21.41 -5.13
C THR A 806 -13.50 21.96 -4.20
N PRO A 807 -12.69 22.94 -4.61
CA PRO A 807 -11.79 23.63 -3.71
C PRO A 807 -12.62 24.55 -2.79
N ILE A 808 -12.42 24.43 -1.49
CA ILE A 808 -13.01 25.30 -0.48
C ILE A 808 -11.87 26.02 0.24
N ASN A 809 -11.92 27.36 0.24
CA ASN A 809 -11.00 28.16 1.04
C ASN A 809 -11.42 28.08 2.51
N ARG A 810 -10.54 27.54 3.35
CA ARG A 810 -10.76 27.31 4.78
C ARG A 810 -10.99 28.60 5.57
N ARG A 811 -10.51 29.76 5.10
CA ARG A 811 -10.73 31.06 5.76
C ARG A 811 -12.17 31.54 5.69
N LYS A 812 -12.94 30.99 4.75
CA LYS A 812 -14.36 31.25 4.60
C LYS A 812 -15.23 30.26 5.34
N ILE A 813 -14.65 29.20 5.93
CA ILE A 813 -15.44 28.15 6.58
C ILE A 813 -15.95 28.67 7.93
N GLU A 814 -17.25 28.57 8.11
CA GLU A 814 -17.95 28.81 9.36
C GLU A 814 -18.03 27.56 10.23
N SER A 815 -18.46 26.44 9.65
CA SER A 815 -18.62 25.18 10.38
C SER A 815 -18.28 23.97 9.50
N VAL A 816 -17.75 22.91 10.13
CA VAL A 816 -17.58 21.58 9.51
C VAL A 816 -18.08 20.56 10.51
N HIS A 817 -18.97 19.66 10.09
CA HIS A 817 -19.47 18.59 10.94
C HIS A 817 -19.78 17.33 10.12
N PRO A 818 -19.73 16.12 10.73
CA PRO A 818 -20.07 14.89 10.03
C PRO A 818 -21.49 14.95 9.45
N ALA A 819 -21.63 14.51 8.21
CA ALA A 819 -22.95 14.32 7.63
C ALA A 819 -23.67 13.19 8.37
N LYS A 820 -24.89 13.47 8.84
CA LYS A 820 -25.77 12.45 9.44
C LYS A 820 -26.25 11.42 8.41
N ASN A 821 -26.33 11.86 7.16
CA ASN A 821 -26.80 11.05 6.06
C ASN A 821 -25.63 10.51 5.27
N SER A 822 -25.73 9.25 4.86
CA SER A 822 -24.81 8.66 3.91
C SER A 822 -24.85 9.41 2.57
N MET A 823 -23.72 9.41 1.85
CA MET A 823 -23.72 9.79 0.43
C MET A 823 -24.37 8.72 -0.46
N MET A 824 -24.62 7.52 0.07
CA MET A 824 -25.50 6.53 -0.55
C MET A 824 -26.96 6.98 -0.35
N PRO A 825 -27.74 7.19 -1.44
CA PRO A 825 -29.13 7.60 -1.30
C PRO A 825 -29.96 6.53 -0.58
N ALA A 826 -30.94 6.96 0.21
CA ALA A 826 -31.97 6.06 0.76
C ALA A 826 -33.09 5.82 -0.25
N GLY A 827 -33.88 4.77 -0.04
CA GLY A 827 -35.04 4.47 -0.89
C GLY A 827 -34.69 4.00 -2.31
N LEU A 828 -33.43 3.59 -2.55
CA LEU A 828 -32.99 3.09 -3.86
C LEU A 828 -33.84 1.92 -4.36
N ILE A 829 -34.39 1.13 -3.45
CA ILE A 829 -35.19 -0.06 -3.76
C ILE A 829 -36.72 0.15 -3.63
N ASP A 830 -37.19 1.37 -3.33
CA ASP A 830 -38.62 1.63 -3.08
C ASP A 830 -39.51 1.49 -4.33
N SER A 831 -38.90 1.46 -5.50
CA SER A 831 -39.57 1.23 -6.79
C SER A 831 -39.65 -0.26 -7.18
N LEU A 832 -39.16 -1.16 -6.31
CA LEU A 832 -39.13 -2.60 -6.52
C LEU A 832 -40.31 -3.27 -5.81
N LYS A 833 -40.82 -4.36 -6.36
CA LYS A 833 -41.72 -5.29 -5.66
C LYS A 833 -40.92 -6.16 -4.68
N GLU A 834 -41.56 -6.74 -3.68
CA GLU A 834 -40.88 -7.59 -2.69
C GLU A 834 -40.03 -8.71 -3.32
N ASP A 835 -40.56 -9.40 -4.33
CA ASP A 835 -39.80 -10.44 -5.04
C ASP A 835 -38.65 -9.88 -5.88
N GLU A 836 -38.76 -8.65 -6.38
CA GLU A 836 -37.68 -7.94 -7.06
C GLU A 836 -36.56 -7.55 -6.07
N VAL A 837 -36.91 -7.16 -4.84
CA VAL A 837 -35.92 -6.91 -3.78
C VAL A 837 -35.17 -8.20 -3.43
N MET A 838 -35.87 -9.33 -3.32
CA MET A 838 -35.23 -10.63 -3.07
C MET A 838 -34.33 -11.05 -4.23
N ASP A 839 -34.69 -10.75 -5.47
CA ASP A 839 -33.82 -10.99 -6.63
C ASP A 839 -32.59 -10.10 -6.64
N LEU A 840 -32.71 -8.83 -6.25
CA LEU A 840 -31.57 -7.92 -6.09
C LEU A 840 -30.63 -8.43 -4.99
N LEU A 841 -31.17 -8.88 -3.86
CA LEU A 841 -30.39 -9.42 -2.76
C LEU A 841 -29.72 -10.74 -3.13
N ALA A 842 -30.45 -11.65 -3.79
CA ALA A 842 -29.89 -12.88 -4.35
C ALA A 842 -28.81 -12.59 -5.39
N TYR A 843 -29.03 -11.58 -6.25
CA TYR A 843 -28.02 -11.09 -7.18
C TYR A 843 -26.78 -10.67 -6.43
N LEU A 844 -26.85 -9.75 -5.46
CA LEU A 844 -25.70 -9.28 -4.67
C LEU A 844 -24.96 -10.40 -3.92
N LEU A 845 -25.70 -11.38 -3.40
CA LEU A 845 -25.10 -12.48 -2.64
C LEU A 845 -24.52 -13.59 -3.52
N SER A 846 -24.90 -13.63 -4.80
CA SER A 846 -24.42 -14.67 -5.73
C SER A 846 -22.97 -14.50 -6.17
N ARG A 847 -22.33 -13.38 -5.85
CA ARG A 847 -20.99 -13.00 -6.35
C ARG A 847 -20.90 -12.97 -7.88
N GLY A 848 -22.01 -12.67 -8.55
CA GLY A 848 -22.14 -12.66 -10.00
C GLY A 848 -22.39 -14.05 -10.61
N ASP A 849 -22.56 -15.10 -9.81
CA ASP A 849 -22.82 -16.45 -10.31
C ASP A 849 -24.29 -16.68 -10.66
N ALA A 850 -24.64 -16.54 -11.94
CA ALA A 850 -25.97 -16.87 -12.46
C ALA A 850 -26.38 -18.34 -12.26
N LYS A 851 -25.44 -19.22 -11.91
CA LYS A 851 -25.67 -20.64 -11.61
C LYS A 851 -25.84 -20.94 -10.13
N SER A 852 -25.81 -19.91 -9.27
CA SER A 852 -26.01 -20.04 -7.84
C SER A 852 -27.31 -20.80 -7.52
N PRO A 853 -27.35 -21.63 -6.46
CA PRO A 853 -28.57 -22.28 -5.97
C PRO A 853 -29.72 -21.30 -5.68
N MET A 854 -29.43 -20.00 -5.54
CA MET A 854 -30.47 -18.99 -5.39
C MET A 854 -31.37 -18.85 -6.63
N PHE A 855 -30.84 -19.15 -7.82
CA PHE A 855 -31.55 -18.99 -9.10
C PHE A 855 -32.05 -20.30 -9.71
N ARG A 856 -31.85 -21.43 -9.03
CA ARG A 856 -32.08 -22.78 -9.57
C ARG A 856 -33.13 -23.56 -8.82
#